data_AF-A0A9Q0GIW2-F1
#
_entry.id   AF-A0A9Q0GIW2-F1
#
_cell.length_a   1.000
_cell.length_b   1.000
_cell.length_c   1.000
_cell.angle_alpha   90.00
_cell.angle_beta   90.00
_cell.angle_gamma   90.00
#
_symmetry.space_group_name_H-M   'P 1'
#
loop_
_entity.id
_entity.type
_entity.pdbx_description
1 polymer ?
#
loop_
_entity_poly.entity_id
_entity_poly.type
_entity_poly.pdbx_seq_one_letter_code
_entity_poly.pdbx_strand_id
1 'polypeptide(L)'
;SVVGANQEAMRAARMHIEEIRSKNFSIGKNEANPLTQDLYYAVKNLSADLYSKDFHFLMELIQNAEDNSYPDGVEPTLEFVLTGKDITGLGAPATLLIFHDGIGFSKQNIESLCSIGLSTKKRKRELESIGEKGIGFRSVFLVSSCPYVFSNGYKVRFSEKPDQYCGIRYIVPEWVAGKPFASDIRSVYGSENALPTTSIILPLKPEKVEAVRGQLFQLQPELVLFLSKIKRICMRDNEPGSKAPDNVSMVSVSSEQHHVERREISAESYVVRLSVVESMPDAAEDCEYYMWRQTFPVKPENRVHSRMEVEKWTVSLAFPLGKRVTKGASPIGVFAFLPTSMVTNFPFAIHSDFILASSQEAVLLDSKWNIGILEYVPSAFVNAFLSFLREELPCPVHEAYKFVPFKPSPFPELNKVRQSIKELLKNSMVVPCSRDLHRKTLFCKPNEAIRILPKFQSLLLRLPLPLVRLDLFDKFILDSSLEHERYRSVLEFLGIHSAGGSYDSYARCIKEWKLALLAFKDVYIDLLCFIAEERKDAFRDVPVLKYINHDGKVEICSIAQASGKIYKVRYGQDLELHAWLNEFNVEVGCPGCIFFLPDTIQQALVKHSRFHFLQHWLAKEARVMPYSASDFAEHLCSFVETNKDPKLAVSLAQFLFVSHKMNFIDEDFLSCFCKKIPIIDGYGHLRTKRVETLVPASPGSKWMKLLGPNNPFVEHFYVDLGEIYAESSQFAGQHIPEKQLLSFISKHSEASDLDGLPPPDAPLQVASSKLTCDQAFLLLDWIRKARARDPSLPEKFVTSVRCGKWLKAYSGFTSPSQSILPDAMGKIIFDMMRCFLEDIKMIDQEFYRNKIGLYRNELAVLGVTFGLPNIVKLILDRTRIRASCGMSKELACSLLLFVGYLKACNTLDEQWLTAMRKGRWLRTSQGYMAPMESVLLRAEEEVESILTMTNIPVIDEGYYGTKFTAFSPELELLGVMTDIEQVYKLVSQSMVFPLRAAPMNKDSGLLILKCIRYAGLAACEKVRDQPWLKTLCGAKSPMESILADSRWFCLLDGLDAPVIDEAFYGDDIRSFVNELRAIGVAVDLDSAVRRVASQLKLLGSSPCLMSNDVMKLLDVIR
;
A
#
# COMPACT_ATOMS: atom_id res chain seq x y z
N SER A 1 37.96 97.32 -23.70
CA SER A 1 38.55 96.66 -22.53
C SER A 1 37.47 96.43 -21.48
N VAL A 2 37.16 95.18 -21.14
CA VAL A 2 36.08 94.80 -20.20
C VAL A 2 36.26 95.43 -18.80
N VAL A 3 37.51 95.74 -18.43
CA VAL A 3 37.85 96.42 -17.15
C VAL A 3 37.36 97.87 -17.09
N GLY A 4 37.36 98.61 -18.22
CA GLY A 4 36.91 100.01 -18.27
C GLY A 4 35.39 100.14 -18.14
N ALA A 5 34.64 99.31 -18.85
CA ALA A 5 33.19 99.28 -18.80
C ALA A 5 32.64 98.93 -17.39
N ASN A 6 33.33 98.04 -16.67
CA ASN A 6 32.91 97.64 -15.32
C ASN A 6 33.15 98.74 -14.27
N GLN A 7 34.19 99.56 -14.44
CA GLN A 7 34.42 100.73 -13.57
C GLN A 7 33.39 101.85 -13.83
N GLU A 8 33.00 102.09 -15.07
CA GLU A 8 31.95 103.05 -15.42
C GLU A 8 30.59 102.64 -14.87
N ALA A 9 30.20 101.37 -15.05
CA ALA A 9 28.97 100.83 -14.48
C ALA A 9 28.92 100.97 -12.95
N MET A 10 30.04 100.71 -12.26
CA MET A 10 30.13 100.85 -10.80
C MET A 10 30.01 102.32 -10.35
N ARG A 11 30.60 103.28 -11.10
CA ARG A 11 30.43 104.71 -10.81
C ARG A 11 28.98 105.15 -11.00
N ALA A 12 28.34 104.76 -12.10
CA ALA A 12 26.94 105.06 -12.37
C ALA A 12 26.01 104.48 -11.28
N ALA A 13 26.24 103.22 -10.90
CA ALA A 13 25.52 102.57 -9.82
C ALA A 13 25.69 103.31 -8.49
N ARG A 14 26.93 103.71 -8.12
CA ARG A 14 27.18 104.48 -6.89
C ARG A 14 26.46 105.82 -6.87
N MET A 15 26.53 106.57 -7.97
CA MET A 15 25.80 107.85 -8.09
C MET A 15 24.30 107.65 -7.94
N HIS A 16 23.76 106.57 -8.51
CA HIS A 16 22.35 106.25 -8.36
C HIS A 16 21.97 105.92 -6.89
N ILE A 17 22.82 105.21 -6.14
CA ILE A 17 22.55 104.94 -4.72
C ILE A 17 22.56 106.24 -3.90
N GLU A 18 23.50 107.16 -4.15
CA GLU A 18 23.49 108.47 -3.50
C GLU A 18 22.26 109.30 -3.91
N GLU A 19 21.81 109.19 -5.17
CA GLU A 19 20.56 109.79 -5.63
C GLU A 19 19.36 109.26 -4.84
N ILE A 20 19.25 107.95 -4.61
CA ILE A 20 18.18 107.35 -3.79
C ILE A 20 18.27 107.86 -2.34
N ARG A 21 19.47 107.83 -1.73
CA ARG A 21 19.68 108.30 -0.35
C ARG A 21 19.26 109.76 -0.17
N SER A 22 19.60 110.61 -1.14
CA SER A 22 19.25 112.03 -1.11
C SER A 22 17.77 112.32 -1.45
N LYS A 23 17.21 111.66 -2.48
CA LYS A 23 15.83 111.92 -2.93
C LYS A 23 14.78 111.26 -2.04
N ASN A 24 14.94 109.98 -1.71
CA ASN A 24 13.90 109.20 -1.03
C ASN A 24 14.00 109.32 0.49
N PHE A 25 15.21 109.46 1.02
CA PHE A 25 15.47 109.47 2.47
C PHE A 25 15.98 110.82 3.01
N SER A 26 16.16 111.82 2.14
CA SER A 26 16.68 113.15 2.49
C SER A 26 18.03 113.14 3.22
N ILE A 27 18.83 112.10 3.02
CA ILE A 27 20.16 111.99 3.60
C ILE A 27 21.11 112.93 2.85
N GLY A 28 21.83 113.78 3.59
CA GLY A 28 22.72 114.81 3.03
C GLY A 28 22.02 116.09 2.59
N LYS A 29 20.74 116.27 2.90
CA LYS A 29 20.00 117.54 2.74
C LYS A 29 19.86 118.25 4.10
N ASN A 30 19.75 119.58 4.06
CA ASN A 30 19.57 120.40 5.27
C ASN A 30 18.13 120.36 5.83
N GLU A 31 17.17 119.84 5.07
CA GLU A 31 15.75 119.75 5.47
C GLU A 31 15.36 118.30 5.76
N ALA A 32 14.69 118.08 6.90
CA ALA A 32 14.18 116.76 7.29
C ALA A 32 12.93 116.40 6.47
N ASN A 33 12.83 115.15 6.02
CA ASN A 33 11.65 114.68 5.27
C ASN A 33 10.44 114.57 6.23
N PRO A 34 9.32 115.27 5.98
CA PRO A 34 8.14 115.24 6.86
C PRO A 34 7.49 113.85 6.95
N LEU A 35 7.69 112.97 5.96
CA LEU A 35 7.14 111.61 5.92
C LEU A 35 8.03 110.57 6.62
N THR A 36 9.17 110.97 7.19
CA THR A 36 10.13 110.03 7.80
C THR A 36 9.49 109.20 8.92
N GLN A 37 8.62 109.82 9.73
CA GLN A 37 7.95 109.16 10.85
C GLN A 37 6.88 108.16 10.37
N ASP A 38 6.10 108.52 9.35
CA ASP A 38 5.11 107.63 8.73
C ASP A 38 5.79 106.43 8.05
N LEU A 39 6.89 106.68 7.32
CA LEU A 39 7.73 105.63 6.74
C LEU A 39 8.29 104.71 7.82
N TYR A 40 8.77 105.26 8.94
CA TYR A 40 9.27 104.47 10.07
C TYR A 40 8.19 103.53 10.63
N TYR A 41 6.98 104.04 10.90
CA TYR A 41 5.87 103.21 11.42
C TYR A 41 5.35 102.21 10.39
N ALA A 42 5.26 102.58 9.11
CA ALA A 42 4.88 101.68 8.03
C ALA A 42 5.87 100.51 7.92
N VAL A 43 7.17 100.80 7.86
CA VAL A 43 8.21 99.76 7.85
C VAL A 43 8.11 98.90 9.11
N LYS A 44 8.00 99.50 10.30
CA LYS A 44 7.97 98.78 11.58
C LYS A 44 6.79 97.80 11.69
N ASN A 45 5.59 98.23 11.29
CA ASN A 45 4.38 97.40 11.41
C ASN A 45 4.32 96.31 10.35
N LEU A 46 4.65 96.63 9.08
CA LEU A 46 4.76 95.63 8.00
C LEU A 46 5.79 94.56 8.33
N SER A 47 6.91 94.95 8.96
CA SER A 47 7.92 94.03 9.43
C SER A 47 7.38 93.07 10.48
N ALA A 48 6.72 93.57 11.53
CA ALA A 48 6.26 92.72 12.64
C ALA A 48 5.25 91.63 12.22
N ASP A 49 4.37 91.92 11.25
CA ASP A 49 3.29 90.99 10.85
C ASP A 49 3.71 89.97 9.77
N LEU A 50 4.85 90.17 9.08
CA LEU A 50 5.34 89.29 8.01
C LEU A 50 6.33 88.21 8.51
N TYR A 51 6.74 88.26 9.78
CA TYR A 51 7.93 87.58 10.30
C TYR A 51 7.64 86.47 11.32
N SER A 52 6.66 85.59 11.04
CA SER A 52 6.23 84.58 12.00
C SER A 52 7.01 83.24 11.97
N LYS A 53 7.70 82.89 10.87
CA LYS A 53 8.48 81.63 10.75
C LYS A 53 9.70 81.74 9.82
N ASP A 54 10.73 80.95 10.11
CA ASP A 54 12.06 81.02 9.51
C ASP A 54 12.16 80.53 8.05
N PHE A 55 11.18 79.80 7.51
CA PHE A 55 11.25 79.16 6.18
C PHE A 55 10.87 80.10 5.01
N HIS A 56 10.15 81.18 5.30
CA HIS A 56 9.53 82.03 4.29
C HIS A 56 10.55 82.79 3.42
N PHE A 57 11.76 83.07 3.91
CA PHE A 57 12.74 83.84 3.14
C PHE A 57 13.31 83.07 1.95
N LEU A 58 13.50 81.75 2.08
CA LEU A 58 14.06 80.92 1.02
C LEU A 58 13.11 80.85 -0.17
N MET A 59 11.82 80.62 0.08
CA MET A 59 10.79 80.59 -0.95
C MET A 59 10.68 81.92 -1.70
N GLU A 60 10.72 83.05 -0.98
CA GLU A 60 10.73 84.39 -1.60
C GLU A 60 11.95 84.65 -2.48
N LEU A 61 13.14 84.13 -2.11
CA LEU A 61 14.34 84.24 -2.94
C LEU A 61 14.23 83.40 -4.22
N ILE A 62 13.71 82.17 -4.12
CA ILE A 62 13.47 81.32 -5.29
C ILE A 62 12.46 81.97 -6.23
N GLN A 63 11.36 82.50 -5.69
CA GLN A 63 10.35 83.23 -6.44
C GLN A 63 10.91 84.49 -7.12
N ASN A 64 11.80 85.22 -6.45
CA ASN A 64 12.44 86.39 -7.03
C ASN A 64 13.37 86.02 -8.19
N ALA A 65 14.04 84.87 -8.12
CA ALA A 65 14.81 84.34 -9.23
C ALA A 65 13.88 83.85 -10.36
N GLU A 66 12.79 83.16 -10.06
CA GLU A 66 11.82 82.66 -11.03
C GLU A 66 11.16 83.79 -11.83
N ASP A 67 10.83 84.89 -11.17
CA ASP A 67 10.24 86.07 -11.79
C ASP A 67 11.23 86.86 -12.67
N ASN A 68 12.52 86.51 -12.67
CA ASN A 68 13.55 87.24 -13.41
C ASN A 68 13.53 86.88 -14.92
N SER A 69 14.32 87.63 -15.69
CA SER A 69 14.64 87.32 -17.09
C SER A 69 16.06 86.76 -17.17
N TYR A 70 16.23 85.80 -18.06
CA TYR A 70 17.50 85.10 -18.30
C TYR A 70 17.94 85.33 -19.75
N PRO A 71 19.24 85.49 -20.03
CA PRO A 71 19.74 85.62 -21.39
C PRO A 71 19.48 84.35 -22.23
N ASP A 72 19.34 84.51 -23.55
CA ASP A 72 19.19 83.37 -24.46
C ASP A 72 20.43 82.45 -24.40
N GLY A 73 20.18 81.13 -24.33
CA GLY A 73 21.24 80.12 -24.25
C GLY A 73 21.85 79.89 -22.86
N VAL A 74 21.41 80.63 -21.84
CA VAL A 74 21.76 80.36 -20.43
C VAL A 74 20.70 79.45 -19.83
N GLU A 75 21.12 78.40 -19.12
CA GLU A 75 20.23 77.51 -18.39
C GLU A 75 19.93 78.09 -17.00
N PRO A 76 18.71 78.60 -16.74
CA PRO A 76 18.41 79.34 -15.52
C PRO A 76 18.70 78.53 -14.25
N THR A 77 19.71 78.98 -13.50
CA THR A 77 20.25 78.28 -12.33
C THR A 77 20.26 79.18 -11.11
N LEU A 78 19.77 78.65 -9.98
CA LEU A 78 19.82 79.30 -8.68
C LEU A 78 20.72 78.49 -7.73
N GLU A 79 21.71 79.14 -7.14
CA GLU A 79 22.67 78.47 -6.25
C GLU A 79 22.73 79.10 -4.86
N PHE A 80 22.68 78.26 -3.83
CA PHE A 80 22.81 78.61 -2.42
C PHE A 80 24.12 78.03 -1.87
N VAL A 81 24.99 78.87 -1.32
CA VAL A 81 26.26 78.45 -0.71
C VAL A 81 26.32 78.93 0.74
N LEU A 82 26.22 78.01 1.69
CA LEU A 82 26.44 78.28 3.11
C LEU A 82 27.92 78.12 3.43
N THR A 83 28.54 79.08 4.12
CA THR A 83 29.93 78.96 4.56
C THR A 83 30.14 79.43 5.99
N GLY A 84 31.01 78.73 6.73
CA GLY A 84 31.49 79.18 8.05
C GLY A 84 32.43 80.38 8.01
N LYS A 85 32.83 80.85 6.82
CA LYS A 85 33.67 82.05 6.67
C LYS A 85 32.83 83.32 6.79
N ASP A 86 33.24 84.24 7.67
CA ASP A 86 32.74 85.61 7.66
C ASP A 86 33.46 86.45 6.60
N ILE A 87 32.89 86.46 5.39
CA ILE A 87 33.41 87.29 4.29
C ILE A 87 33.03 88.76 4.42
N THR A 88 32.08 89.09 5.31
CA THR A 88 31.59 90.46 5.50
C THR A 88 32.38 91.23 6.55
N GLY A 89 33.04 90.54 7.48
CA GLY A 89 33.80 91.14 8.59
C GLY A 89 32.90 91.70 9.70
N LEU A 90 31.66 91.22 9.81
CA LEU A 90 30.68 91.65 10.80
C LEU A 90 30.64 90.76 12.05
N GLY A 91 31.49 89.74 12.14
CA GLY A 91 31.50 88.75 13.21
C GLY A 91 30.40 87.70 13.08
N ALA A 92 29.89 87.45 11.87
CA ALA A 92 28.85 86.47 11.64
C ALA A 92 29.41 85.04 11.74
N PRO A 93 28.75 84.10 12.46
CA PRO A 93 29.24 82.73 12.58
C PRO A 93 29.13 81.92 11.28
N ALA A 94 28.25 82.32 10.36
CA ALA A 94 28.15 81.79 9.02
C ALA A 94 27.61 82.84 8.05
N THR A 95 27.92 82.68 6.76
CA THR A 95 27.40 83.52 5.68
C THR A 95 26.69 82.65 4.65
N LEU A 96 25.46 83.01 4.28
CA LEU A 96 24.75 82.41 3.15
C LEU A 96 24.90 83.30 1.92
N LEU A 97 25.39 82.74 0.82
CA LEU A 97 25.48 83.40 -0.47
C LEU A 97 24.45 82.79 -1.42
N ILE A 98 23.76 83.65 -2.16
CA ILE A 98 22.79 83.25 -3.18
C ILE A 98 23.25 83.83 -4.51
N PHE A 99 23.43 82.95 -5.49
CA PHE A 99 23.87 83.30 -6.83
C PHE A 99 22.77 83.00 -7.84
N HIS A 100 22.54 83.94 -8.76
CA HIS A 100 21.61 83.72 -9.87
C HIS A 100 22.17 84.30 -11.18
N ASP A 101 21.90 83.63 -12.28
CA ASP A 101 22.44 83.90 -13.63
C ASP A 101 21.52 84.74 -14.53
N GLY A 102 20.38 85.22 -14.00
CA GLY A 102 19.53 86.21 -14.68
C GLY A 102 20.26 87.51 -15.08
N ILE A 103 19.58 88.39 -15.83
CA ILE A 103 20.14 89.63 -16.41
C ILE A 103 20.64 90.69 -15.40
N GLY A 104 20.48 90.45 -14.10
CA GLY A 104 20.88 91.33 -13.01
C GLY A 104 19.88 92.45 -12.69
N PHE A 105 20.16 93.23 -11.64
CA PHE A 105 19.28 94.30 -11.16
C PHE A 105 19.36 95.53 -12.06
N SER A 106 18.20 95.99 -12.51
CA SER A 106 18.02 97.29 -13.17
C SER A 106 17.91 98.43 -12.15
N LYS A 107 17.97 99.68 -12.64
CA LYS A 107 17.73 100.90 -11.83
C LYS A 107 16.40 100.78 -11.06
N GLN A 108 15.34 100.35 -11.74
CA GLN A 108 13.99 100.19 -11.17
C GLN A 108 13.91 99.07 -10.13
N ASN A 109 14.69 97.99 -10.30
CA ASN A 109 14.74 96.93 -9.28
C ASN A 109 15.36 97.44 -7.97
N ILE A 110 16.45 98.21 -8.05
CA ILE A 110 17.09 98.83 -6.89
C ILE A 110 16.16 99.86 -6.21
N GLU A 111 15.48 100.71 -6.99
CA GLU A 111 14.48 101.64 -6.46
C GLU A 111 13.35 100.90 -5.73
N SER A 112 12.88 99.77 -6.29
CA SER A 112 11.86 98.93 -5.66
C SER A 112 12.38 98.31 -4.34
N LEU A 113 13.63 97.84 -4.30
CA LEU A 113 14.31 97.41 -3.08
C LEU A 113 14.51 98.53 -2.05
N CYS A 114 14.27 99.80 -2.38
CA CYS A 114 14.36 100.92 -1.45
C CYS A 114 12.98 101.51 -1.08
N SER A 115 11.90 100.83 -1.46
CA SER A 115 10.52 101.29 -1.26
C SER A 115 9.72 100.40 -0.31
N ILE A 116 8.53 100.90 0.09
CA ILE A 116 7.52 100.17 0.85
C ILE A 116 6.32 99.95 -0.07
N GLY A 117 6.15 98.74 -0.62
CA GLY A 117 4.95 98.35 -1.39
C GLY A 117 4.96 98.65 -2.89
N LEU A 118 6.06 99.15 -3.48
CA LEU A 118 6.23 99.17 -4.94
C LEU A 118 6.86 97.86 -5.41
N SER A 119 6.18 97.17 -6.33
CA SER A 119 6.69 95.99 -7.03
C SER A 119 6.78 96.31 -8.52
N THR A 120 7.94 96.08 -9.14
CA THR A 120 8.09 96.15 -10.61
C THR A 120 7.22 95.13 -11.34
N LYS A 121 6.66 94.15 -10.62
CA LYS A 121 5.90 93.01 -11.18
C LYS A 121 4.40 93.32 -11.39
N LYS A 122 3.86 94.40 -10.79
CA LYS A 122 2.43 94.79 -10.94
C LYS A 122 1.97 95.07 -12.38
N ARG A 123 2.89 95.40 -13.29
CA ARG A 123 2.59 95.79 -14.69
C ARG A 123 2.68 94.65 -15.72
N LYS A 124 3.13 93.44 -15.35
CA LYS A 124 3.32 92.30 -16.27
C LYS A 124 2.39 91.12 -15.94
N ARG A 125 1.07 91.34 -15.83
CA ARG A 125 0.09 90.30 -15.45
C ARG A 125 -0.14 89.22 -16.52
N GLU A 126 0.30 89.46 -17.75
CA GLU A 126 0.17 88.50 -18.87
C GLU A 126 1.28 87.41 -18.87
N LEU A 127 2.38 87.61 -18.13
CA LEU A 127 3.37 86.57 -17.87
C LEU A 127 3.29 86.18 -16.40
N GLU A 128 3.19 84.87 -16.15
CA GLU A 128 3.23 84.17 -14.86
C GLU A 128 4.27 84.80 -13.90
N SER A 129 3.88 85.84 -13.17
CA SER A 129 4.76 86.53 -12.22
C SER A 129 4.13 86.44 -10.84
N ILE A 130 4.88 85.83 -9.92
CA ILE A 130 4.34 85.30 -8.67
C ILE A 130 4.31 86.41 -7.59
N GLY A 131 5.21 87.41 -7.67
CA GLY A 131 5.39 88.43 -6.62
C GLY A 131 4.47 89.67 -6.68
N GLU A 132 3.34 89.64 -5.96
CA GLU A 132 2.32 90.72 -6.00
C GLU A 132 2.60 91.93 -5.07
N LYS A 133 3.27 91.72 -3.92
CA LYS A 133 3.22 92.66 -2.78
C LYS A 133 4.43 93.60 -2.61
N GLY A 134 5.57 93.33 -3.27
CA GLY A 134 6.76 94.22 -3.22
C GLY A 134 7.50 94.26 -1.88
N ILE A 135 7.29 93.25 -1.03
CA ILE A 135 7.84 93.14 0.34
C ILE A 135 8.69 91.87 0.53
N GLY A 136 8.70 90.97 -0.45
CA GLY A 136 9.30 89.63 -0.37
C GLY A 136 10.77 89.61 0.00
N PHE A 137 11.58 90.49 -0.58
CA PHE A 137 13.01 90.60 -0.24
C PHE A 137 13.25 90.94 1.24
N ARG A 138 12.30 91.58 1.93
CA ARG A 138 12.46 91.93 3.34
C ARG A 138 12.46 90.72 4.27
N SER A 139 12.03 89.56 3.79
CA SER A 139 12.10 88.29 4.53
C SER A 139 13.54 87.89 4.87
N VAL A 140 14.56 88.34 4.13
CA VAL A 140 15.97 88.04 4.43
C VAL A 140 16.42 88.59 5.79
N PHE A 141 15.71 89.61 6.33
CA PHE A 141 15.99 90.16 7.65
C PHE A 141 15.63 89.23 8.81
N LEU A 142 14.85 88.17 8.54
CA LEU A 142 14.61 87.08 9.49
C LEU A 142 15.91 86.36 9.86
N VAL A 143 16.81 86.22 8.90
CA VAL A 143 18.03 85.42 9.03
C VAL A 143 19.31 86.25 9.02
N SER A 144 19.26 87.50 8.55
CA SER A 144 20.42 88.38 8.48
C SER A 144 20.10 89.81 8.92
N SER A 145 20.92 90.40 9.79
CA SER A 145 20.76 91.82 10.16
C SER A 145 21.29 92.79 9.11
N CYS A 146 22.10 92.32 8.15
CA CYS A 146 22.75 93.17 7.15
C CYS A 146 22.90 92.46 5.80
N PRO A 147 21.83 92.34 5.00
CA PRO A 147 21.89 91.72 3.69
C PRO A 147 22.61 92.61 2.68
N TYR A 148 23.41 92.01 1.80
CA TYR A 148 24.11 92.67 0.71
C TYR A 148 23.58 92.20 -0.65
N VAL A 149 23.55 93.11 -1.62
CA VAL A 149 23.18 92.84 -3.02
C VAL A 149 24.28 93.37 -3.92
N PHE A 150 24.87 92.47 -4.70
CA PHE A 150 25.87 92.75 -5.72
C PHE A 150 25.29 92.35 -7.07
N SER A 151 25.09 93.31 -7.98
CA SER A 151 24.53 93.02 -9.30
C SER A 151 24.74 94.17 -10.27
N ASN A 152 25.13 93.92 -11.53
CA ASN A 152 25.30 94.94 -12.57
C ASN A 152 26.04 96.22 -12.11
N GLY A 153 27.12 96.06 -11.35
CA GLY A 153 27.92 97.16 -10.81
C GLY A 153 27.42 97.76 -9.49
N TYR A 154 26.18 97.48 -9.06
CA TYR A 154 25.69 97.82 -7.72
C TYR A 154 26.41 97.01 -6.66
N LYS A 155 26.78 97.68 -5.57
CA LYS A 155 27.35 97.09 -4.35
C LYS A 155 26.68 97.74 -3.15
N VAL A 156 25.53 97.21 -2.77
CA VAL A 156 24.70 97.80 -1.72
C VAL A 156 24.48 96.84 -0.58
N ARG A 157 24.35 97.38 0.62
CA ARG A 157 23.85 96.67 1.78
C ARG A 157 22.67 97.40 2.39
N PHE A 158 21.86 96.66 3.14
CA PHE A 158 20.79 97.21 3.94
C PHE A 158 21.01 96.82 5.41
N SER A 159 20.36 97.51 6.35
CA SER A 159 20.56 97.31 7.78
C SER A 159 19.24 97.17 8.52
N GLU A 160 19.19 96.23 9.47
CA GLU A 160 18.10 96.10 10.46
C GLU A 160 18.15 97.24 11.50
N LYS A 161 19.34 97.80 11.74
CA LYS A 161 19.51 98.97 12.60
C LYS A 161 19.03 100.23 11.86
N PRO A 162 18.37 101.18 12.54
CA PRO A 162 18.05 102.49 11.98
C PRO A 162 19.28 103.17 11.38
N ASP A 163 19.16 103.71 10.17
CA ASP A 163 20.18 104.57 9.58
C ASP A 163 20.36 105.82 10.46
N GLN A 164 21.61 106.21 10.70
CA GLN A 164 21.95 107.27 11.65
C GLN A 164 21.45 108.67 11.25
N TYR A 165 21.13 108.89 9.97
CA TYR A 165 20.71 110.19 9.45
C TYR A 165 19.19 110.32 9.37
N CYS A 166 18.48 109.26 8.97
CA CYS A 166 17.03 109.29 8.76
C CYS A 166 16.23 108.44 9.75
N GLY A 167 16.86 107.60 10.58
CA GLY A 167 16.16 106.74 11.54
C GLY A 167 15.34 105.59 10.91
N ILE A 168 15.38 105.44 9.59
CA ILE A 168 14.67 104.38 8.85
C ILE A 168 15.57 103.13 8.77
N ARG A 169 14.96 101.94 8.87
CA ARG A 169 15.64 100.63 8.75
C ARG A 169 15.14 99.83 7.54
N TYR A 170 15.83 98.74 7.21
CA TYR A 170 15.52 97.74 6.17
C TYR A 170 15.55 98.19 4.69
N ILE A 171 15.23 99.45 4.41
CA ILE A 171 14.99 99.95 3.04
C ILE A 171 16.02 100.99 2.58
N VAL A 172 16.86 101.48 3.48
CA VAL A 172 17.88 102.49 3.17
C VAL A 172 19.11 101.78 2.57
N PRO A 173 19.48 102.05 1.30
CA PRO A 173 20.64 101.42 0.69
C PRO A 173 21.92 102.12 1.16
N GLU A 174 22.95 101.34 1.50
CA GLU A 174 24.28 101.83 1.81
C GLU A 174 25.31 101.28 0.82
N TRP A 175 26.16 102.14 0.28
CA TRP A 175 27.23 101.71 -0.62
C TRP A 175 28.33 100.96 0.12
N VAL A 176 28.76 99.82 -0.43
CA VAL A 176 29.79 98.97 0.17
C VAL A 176 31.16 99.32 -0.41
N ALA A 177 31.98 100.01 0.38
CA ALA A 177 33.36 100.38 0.01
C ALA A 177 34.42 99.37 0.47
N GLY A 178 34.12 98.55 1.49
CA GLY A 178 35.02 97.56 2.09
C GLY A 178 34.62 96.12 1.80
N LYS A 179 34.80 95.23 2.79
CA LYS A 179 34.38 93.82 2.71
C LYS A 179 32.85 93.67 2.51
N PRO A 180 32.37 92.63 1.81
CA PRO A 180 33.17 91.64 1.07
C PRO A 180 33.73 92.21 -0.24
N PHE A 181 35.00 91.91 -0.54
CA PHE A 181 35.61 92.19 -1.83
C PHE A 181 35.22 91.12 -2.85
N ALA A 182 35.36 91.43 -4.15
CA ALA A 182 35.09 90.45 -5.21
C ALA A 182 35.97 89.19 -5.10
N SER A 183 37.16 89.29 -4.51
CA SER A 183 38.03 88.14 -4.19
C SER A 183 37.43 87.25 -3.11
N ASP A 184 36.79 87.83 -2.09
CA ASP A 184 36.19 87.08 -0.98
C ASP A 184 35.00 86.26 -1.50
N ILE A 185 34.15 86.85 -2.34
CA ILE A 185 33.01 86.18 -2.98
C ILE A 185 33.51 85.05 -3.90
N ARG A 186 34.53 85.31 -4.73
CA ARG A 186 35.15 84.28 -5.60
C ARG A 186 35.75 83.12 -4.81
N SER A 187 36.34 83.40 -3.64
CA SER A 187 36.93 82.36 -2.79
C SER A 187 35.90 81.37 -2.23
N VAL A 188 34.62 81.76 -2.16
CA VAL A 188 33.52 80.91 -1.71
C VAL A 188 32.83 80.22 -2.89
N TYR A 189 32.65 80.92 -4.01
CA TYR A 189 31.99 80.38 -5.21
C TYR A 189 32.85 79.32 -5.94
N GLY A 190 34.14 79.59 -6.07
CA GLY A 190 35.10 78.78 -6.82
C GLY A 190 36.05 79.68 -7.62
N SER A 191 37.37 79.54 -7.42
CA SER A 191 38.38 80.46 -7.97
C SER A 191 38.50 80.45 -9.50
N GLU A 192 38.02 79.39 -10.15
CA GLU A 192 38.10 79.21 -11.61
C GLU A 192 36.85 79.69 -12.37
N ASN A 193 35.74 79.96 -11.66
CA ASN A 193 34.47 80.31 -12.28
C ASN A 193 34.24 81.83 -12.32
N ALA A 194 33.63 82.33 -13.41
CA ALA A 194 33.10 83.68 -13.45
C ALA A 194 31.95 83.82 -12.44
N LEU A 195 31.93 84.92 -11.67
CA LEU A 195 30.83 85.17 -10.74
C LEU A 195 29.52 85.40 -11.51
N PRO A 196 28.40 84.81 -11.06
CA PRO A 196 27.08 85.09 -11.62
C PRO A 196 26.70 86.57 -11.52
N THR A 197 25.83 87.01 -12.43
CA THR A 197 25.45 88.42 -12.59
C THR A 197 24.94 89.06 -11.30
N THR A 198 24.24 88.29 -10.47
CA THR A 198 23.83 88.73 -9.14
C THR A 198 24.32 87.80 -8.05
N SER A 199 24.79 88.39 -6.97
CA SER A 199 25.10 87.74 -5.70
C SER A 199 24.39 88.46 -4.56
N ILE A 200 23.59 87.73 -3.79
CA ILE A 200 23.00 88.20 -2.53
C ILE A 200 23.78 87.55 -1.40
N ILE A 201 24.24 88.33 -0.41
CA ILE A 201 25.09 87.84 0.67
C ILE A 201 24.40 88.16 1.99
N LEU A 202 24.16 87.12 2.78
CA LEU A 202 23.42 87.15 4.02
C LEU A 202 24.34 86.69 5.17
N PRO A 203 25.00 87.61 5.89
CA PRO A 203 25.66 87.27 7.15
C PRO A 203 24.58 86.83 8.15
N LEU A 204 24.63 85.58 8.60
CA LEU A 204 23.55 84.96 9.36
C LEU A 204 23.59 85.37 10.84
N LYS A 205 22.41 85.52 11.44
CA LYS A 205 22.24 85.65 12.88
C LYS A 205 22.65 84.34 13.57
N PRO A 206 23.38 84.36 14.71
CA PRO A 206 23.89 83.13 15.35
C PRO A 206 22.82 82.07 15.62
N GLU A 207 21.65 82.48 16.09
CA GLU A 207 20.52 81.59 16.40
C GLU A 207 19.80 81.03 15.17
N LYS A 208 20.15 81.48 13.95
CA LYS A 208 19.49 81.08 12.69
C LYS A 208 20.33 80.15 11.82
N VAL A 209 21.61 79.93 12.14
CA VAL A 209 22.52 79.12 11.29
C VAL A 209 22.00 77.71 11.07
N GLU A 210 21.71 76.97 12.15
CA GLU A 210 21.20 75.59 12.05
C GLU A 210 19.81 75.51 11.41
N ALA A 211 18.95 76.51 11.66
CA ALA A 211 17.63 76.58 11.03
C ALA A 211 17.74 76.75 9.51
N VAL A 212 18.59 77.67 9.05
CA VAL A 212 18.85 77.92 7.61
C VAL A 212 19.49 76.69 6.96
N ARG A 213 20.49 76.08 7.62
CA ARG A 213 21.13 74.85 7.15
C ARG A 213 20.11 73.73 6.96
N GLY A 214 19.31 73.45 7.98
CA GLY A 214 18.26 72.43 7.91
C GLY A 214 17.26 72.68 6.78
N GLN A 215 16.84 73.93 6.59
CA GLN A 215 15.88 74.29 5.54
C GLN A 215 16.41 74.15 4.12
N LEU A 216 17.66 74.54 3.87
CA LEU A 216 18.28 74.41 2.54
C LEU A 216 18.33 72.95 2.11
N PHE A 217 18.81 72.07 2.99
CA PHE A 217 18.97 70.65 2.66
C PHE A 217 17.67 69.82 2.75
N GLN A 218 16.58 70.37 3.31
CA GLN A 218 15.24 69.76 3.33
C GLN A 218 14.32 70.24 2.18
N LEU A 219 14.82 71.05 1.25
CA LEU A 219 14.03 71.56 0.13
C LEU A 219 13.48 70.40 -0.73
N GLN A 220 12.18 70.45 -1.02
CA GLN A 220 11.50 69.43 -1.82
C GLN A 220 12.00 69.47 -3.28
N PRO A 221 12.52 68.36 -3.84
CA PRO A 221 12.95 68.31 -5.24
C PRO A 221 11.83 68.65 -6.23
N GLU A 222 10.57 68.33 -5.89
CA GLU A 222 9.40 68.58 -6.73
C GLU A 222 9.11 70.06 -6.98
N LEU A 223 9.70 70.98 -6.20
CA LEU A 223 9.55 72.41 -6.44
C LEU A 223 9.87 72.77 -7.89
N VAL A 224 10.94 72.19 -8.47
CA VAL A 224 11.39 72.50 -9.83
C VAL A 224 10.39 72.01 -10.89
N LEU A 225 9.49 71.06 -10.59
CA LEU A 225 8.47 70.58 -11.53
C LEU A 225 7.44 71.64 -11.91
N PHE A 226 7.24 72.63 -11.04
CA PHE A 226 6.18 73.64 -11.18
C PHE A 226 6.72 75.04 -11.46
N LEU A 227 8.04 75.20 -11.50
CA LEU A 227 8.70 76.43 -11.98
C LEU A 227 8.71 76.44 -13.50
N SER A 228 8.43 77.60 -14.11
CA SER A 228 8.41 77.75 -15.56
C SER A 228 9.78 78.13 -16.14
N LYS A 229 10.63 78.82 -15.37
CA LYS A 229 11.96 79.29 -15.83
C LYS A 229 13.13 78.57 -15.19
N ILE A 230 13.21 78.50 -13.86
CA ILE A 230 14.33 77.86 -13.16
C ILE A 230 14.30 76.36 -13.44
N LYS A 231 15.40 75.84 -14.00
CA LYS A 231 15.55 74.40 -14.29
C LYS A 231 16.53 73.70 -13.35
N ARG A 232 17.38 74.45 -12.64
CA ARG A 232 18.36 73.92 -11.69
C ARG A 232 18.43 74.74 -10.40
N ILE A 233 18.42 74.04 -9.26
CA ILE A 233 18.69 74.59 -7.93
C ILE A 233 19.87 73.82 -7.30
N CYS A 234 20.94 74.53 -6.94
CA CYS A 234 22.13 73.97 -6.30
C CYS A 234 22.25 74.49 -4.85
N MET A 235 22.61 73.61 -3.93
CA MET A 235 22.82 73.92 -2.51
C MET A 235 24.16 73.33 -2.07
N ARG A 236 25.01 74.14 -1.46
CA ARG A 236 26.38 73.76 -1.08
C ARG A 236 26.67 74.20 0.35
N ASP A 237 27.23 73.30 1.16
CA ASP A 237 27.79 73.60 2.48
C ASP A 237 29.32 73.60 2.39
N ASN A 238 29.92 74.77 2.56
CA ASN A 238 31.35 75.01 2.44
C ASN A 238 31.93 75.36 3.82
N GLU A 239 32.23 74.34 4.61
CA GLU A 239 32.83 74.48 5.94
C GLU A 239 34.37 74.51 5.88
N PRO A 240 35.01 75.61 6.31
CA PRO A 240 36.47 75.69 6.31
C PRO A 240 37.09 74.70 7.32
N GLY A 241 37.89 73.74 6.83
CA GLY A 241 38.69 72.82 7.66
C GLY A 241 38.08 71.44 7.91
N SER A 242 36.87 71.17 7.39
CA SER A 242 36.29 69.82 7.41
C SER A 242 37.08 68.87 6.50
N LYS A 243 37.37 67.65 6.98
CA LYS A 243 37.88 66.54 6.15
C LYS A 243 36.75 65.81 5.39
N ALA A 244 35.49 66.14 5.67
CA ALA A 244 34.34 65.60 4.95
C ALA A 244 34.20 66.32 3.59
N PRO A 245 33.78 65.62 2.53
CA PRO A 245 33.45 66.27 1.26
C PRO A 245 32.37 67.34 1.47
N ASP A 246 32.46 68.44 0.70
CA ASP A 246 31.41 69.47 0.67
C ASP A 246 30.05 68.80 0.48
N ASN A 247 29.08 69.08 1.35
CA ASN A 247 27.72 68.61 1.16
C ASN A 247 27.10 69.42 0.02
N VAL A 248 27.15 68.84 -1.18
CA VAL A 248 26.50 69.37 -2.38
C VAL A 248 25.19 68.63 -2.56
N SER A 249 24.12 69.40 -2.67
CA SER A 249 22.80 68.91 -3.02
C SER A 249 22.30 69.68 -4.22
N MET A 250 22.12 69.01 -5.35
CA MET A 250 21.64 69.62 -6.59
C MET A 250 20.35 68.98 -7.03
N VAL A 251 19.41 69.79 -7.51
CA VAL A 251 18.15 69.35 -8.12
C VAL A 251 18.05 69.99 -9.49
N SER A 252 17.87 69.19 -10.53
CA SER A 252 17.68 69.68 -11.89
C SER A 252 16.70 68.84 -12.70
N VAL A 253 16.01 69.47 -13.65
CA VAL A 253 15.26 68.76 -14.69
C VAL A 253 16.27 68.24 -15.72
N SER A 254 16.44 66.91 -15.79
CA SER A 254 17.41 66.29 -16.70
C SER A 254 16.84 66.06 -18.10
N SER A 255 15.53 65.79 -18.21
CA SER A 255 14.84 65.64 -19.49
C SER A 255 13.32 65.73 -19.35
N GLU A 256 12.65 66.19 -20.41
CA GLU A 256 11.20 66.13 -20.59
C GLU A 256 10.90 65.26 -21.83
N GLN A 257 10.06 64.23 -21.69
CA GLN A 257 9.78 63.23 -22.74
C GLN A 257 8.27 62.92 -22.84
N HIS A 258 7.87 62.15 -23.86
CA HIS A 258 6.51 61.64 -24.04
C HIS A 258 5.42 62.73 -24.00
N HIS A 259 5.69 63.88 -24.63
CA HIS A 259 4.72 64.98 -24.70
C HIS A 259 3.55 64.60 -25.60
N VAL A 260 2.33 64.65 -25.05
CA VAL A 260 1.09 64.36 -25.76
C VAL A 260 0.08 65.48 -25.49
N GLU A 261 -0.25 66.24 -26.54
CA GLU A 261 -1.32 67.24 -26.50
C GLU A 261 -2.69 66.62 -26.79
N ARG A 262 -3.70 67.01 -26.01
CA ARG A 262 -5.11 66.62 -26.16
C ARG A 262 -5.98 67.87 -26.26
N ARG A 263 -6.08 68.39 -27.47
CA ARG A 263 -6.81 69.63 -27.78
C ARG A 263 -8.30 69.54 -27.40
N GLU A 264 -8.89 68.36 -27.51
CA GLU A 264 -10.31 68.08 -27.18
C GLU A 264 -10.69 68.48 -25.76
N ILE A 265 -9.77 68.30 -24.81
CA ILE A 265 -9.99 68.59 -23.39
C ILE A 265 -9.03 69.66 -22.85
N SER A 266 -8.32 70.36 -23.74
CA SER A 266 -7.30 71.37 -23.40
C SER A 266 -6.30 70.87 -22.34
N ALA A 267 -5.79 69.65 -22.55
CA ALA A 267 -4.83 69.00 -21.66
C ALA A 267 -3.56 68.59 -22.39
N GLU A 268 -2.47 68.47 -21.65
CA GLU A 268 -1.21 67.90 -22.09
C GLU A 268 -0.67 66.95 -21.01
N SER A 269 0.07 65.93 -21.45
CA SER A 269 0.81 65.04 -20.57
C SER A 269 2.25 64.90 -21.02
N TYR A 270 3.17 64.73 -20.08
CA TYR A 270 4.59 64.52 -20.36
C TYR A 270 5.26 63.85 -19.17
N VAL A 271 6.42 63.24 -19.37
CA VAL A 271 7.24 62.64 -18.31
C VAL A 271 8.46 63.52 -18.06
N VAL A 272 8.63 63.97 -16.83
CA VAL A 272 9.79 64.76 -16.39
C VAL A 272 10.70 63.88 -15.57
N ARG A 273 12.00 63.86 -15.91
CA ARG A 273 13.03 63.24 -15.06
C ARG A 273 13.73 64.32 -14.25
N LEU A 274 13.63 64.20 -12.92
CA LEU A 274 14.38 65.00 -11.96
C LEU A 274 15.64 64.22 -11.58
N SER A 275 16.79 64.86 -11.67
CA SER A 275 18.04 64.32 -11.15
C SER A 275 18.39 65.01 -9.84
N VAL A 276 18.65 64.20 -8.81
CA VAL A 276 19.07 64.65 -7.49
C VAL A 276 20.47 64.11 -7.22
N VAL A 277 21.42 65.01 -7.02
CA VAL A 277 22.81 64.66 -6.69
C VAL A 277 23.09 65.04 -5.25
N GLU A 278 23.48 64.07 -4.42
CA GLU A 278 23.91 64.26 -3.03
C GLU A 278 25.32 63.69 -2.82
N SER A 279 26.25 64.53 -2.35
CA SER A 279 27.61 64.17 -1.88
C SER A 279 28.32 63.04 -2.67
N MET A 280 29.04 63.47 -3.72
CA MET A 280 29.84 62.76 -4.75
C MET A 280 29.09 62.50 -6.08
N PRO A 281 29.72 62.72 -7.26
CA PRO A 281 29.06 62.69 -8.58
C PRO A 281 28.47 61.34 -9.00
N ASP A 282 28.94 60.23 -8.41
CA ASP A 282 28.60 58.86 -8.85
C ASP A 282 27.30 58.29 -8.26
N ALA A 283 26.57 59.08 -7.45
CA ALA A 283 25.31 58.68 -6.80
C ALA A 283 24.13 59.61 -7.17
N ALA A 284 23.99 59.95 -8.46
CA ALA A 284 22.80 60.65 -8.94
C ALA A 284 21.56 59.72 -8.81
N GLU A 285 20.59 60.13 -8.00
CA GLU A 285 19.27 59.47 -7.94
C GLU A 285 18.32 60.21 -8.90
N ASP A 286 17.85 59.49 -9.91
CA ASP A 286 16.84 60.00 -10.83
C ASP A 286 15.43 59.59 -10.37
N CYS A 287 14.49 60.54 -10.41
CA CYS A 287 13.07 60.31 -10.22
C CYS A 287 12.30 60.75 -11.46
N GLU A 288 11.37 59.92 -11.91
CA GLU A 288 10.48 60.28 -13.01
C GLU A 288 9.11 60.69 -12.48
N TYR A 289 8.49 61.67 -13.11
CA TYR A 289 7.15 62.15 -12.78
C TYR A 289 6.31 62.17 -14.05
N TYR A 290 5.15 61.51 -14.03
CA TYR A 290 4.13 61.73 -15.03
C TYR A 290 3.39 63.01 -14.69
N MET A 291 3.50 64.00 -15.57
CA MET A 291 2.88 65.31 -15.44
C MET A 291 1.61 65.34 -16.28
N TRP A 292 0.54 65.84 -15.68
CA TRP A 292 -0.72 66.12 -16.37
C TRP A 292 -1.09 67.57 -16.15
N ARG A 293 -1.19 68.36 -17.22
CA ARG A 293 -1.63 69.76 -17.14
C ARG A 293 -2.92 69.93 -17.94
N GLN A 294 -3.96 70.45 -17.29
CA GLN A 294 -5.26 70.67 -17.92
C GLN A 294 -5.82 72.05 -17.60
N THR A 295 -6.36 72.70 -18.62
CA THR A 295 -6.91 74.05 -18.53
C THR A 295 -8.45 74.00 -18.46
N PHE A 296 -9.04 74.75 -17.53
CA PHE A 296 -10.48 74.83 -17.29
C PHE A 296 -10.97 76.28 -17.30
N PRO A 297 -12.20 76.57 -17.76
CA PRO A 297 -12.76 77.92 -17.69
C PRO A 297 -13.08 78.31 -16.24
N VAL A 298 -12.80 79.57 -15.89
CA VAL A 298 -13.17 80.14 -14.59
C VAL A 298 -14.67 80.36 -14.53
N LYS A 299 -15.35 79.67 -13.60
CA LYS A 299 -16.80 79.85 -13.39
C LYS A 299 -17.11 81.25 -12.86
N PRO A 300 -18.23 81.89 -13.30
CA PRO A 300 -18.60 83.23 -12.85
C PRO A 300 -18.71 83.37 -11.33
N GLU A 301 -19.25 82.37 -10.64
CA GLU A 301 -19.45 82.36 -9.17
C GLU A 301 -18.15 82.28 -8.36
N ASN A 302 -17.05 81.82 -8.96
CA ASN A 302 -15.76 81.64 -8.31
C ASN A 302 -14.78 82.79 -8.59
N ARG A 303 -15.19 83.80 -9.38
CA ARG A 303 -14.36 84.98 -9.64
C ARG A 303 -14.16 85.81 -8.37
N VAL A 304 -12.95 86.35 -8.21
CA VAL A 304 -12.56 87.22 -7.09
C VAL A 304 -11.93 88.50 -7.59
N HIS A 305 -12.11 89.61 -6.87
CA HIS A 305 -11.64 90.93 -7.29
C HIS A 305 -10.14 91.01 -7.60
N SER A 306 -9.31 90.22 -6.91
CA SER A 306 -7.86 90.18 -7.12
C SER A 306 -7.43 89.50 -8.43
N ARG A 307 -8.32 88.73 -9.09
CA ARG A 307 -8.01 87.87 -10.25
C ARG A 307 -9.03 88.02 -11.39
N MET A 308 -9.70 89.17 -11.51
CA MET A 308 -10.78 89.38 -12.50
C MET A 308 -10.35 89.19 -13.96
N GLU A 309 -9.07 89.41 -14.25
CA GLU A 309 -8.48 89.28 -15.58
C GLU A 309 -8.22 87.82 -16.00
N VAL A 310 -8.28 86.86 -15.07
CA VAL A 310 -7.93 85.45 -15.33
C VAL A 310 -9.18 84.70 -15.80
N GLU A 311 -9.17 84.26 -17.06
CA GLU A 311 -10.31 83.57 -17.67
C GLU A 311 -10.27 82.04 -17.55
N LYS A 312 -9.08 81.48 -17.32
CA LYS A 312 -8.86 80.03 -17.26
C LYS A 312 -7.98 79.64 -16.07
N TRP A 313 -8.30 78.52 -15.43
CA TRP A 313 -7.47 77.86 -14.44
C TRP A 313 -6.64 76.76 -15.07
N THR A 314 -5.36 76.69 -14.73
CA THR A 314 -4.50 75.57 -15.08
C THR A 314 -4.31 74.67 -13.87
N VAL A 315 -4.76 73.42 -13.95
CA VAL A 315 -4.52 72.39 -12.92
C VAL A 315 -3.44 71.47 -13.44
N SER A 316 -2.30 71.42 -12.74
CA SER A 316 -1.21 70.49 -13.01
C SER A 316 -1.14 69.44 -11.91
N LEU A 317 -1.09 68.16 -12.29
CA LEU A 317 -0.94 67.02 -11.40
C LEU A 317 0.40 66.34 -11.69
N ALA A 318 1.17 66.04 -10.65
CA ALA A 318 2.44 65.33 -10.79
C ALA A 318 2.38 63.98 -10.05
N PHE A 319 2.59 62.90 -10.79
CA PHE A 319 2.53 61.52 -10.31
C PHE A 319 3.93 60.91 -10.30
N PRO A 320 4.49 60.57 -9.12
CA PRO A 320 5.84 60.01 -9.04
C PRO A 320 5.87 58.58 -9.61
N LEU A 321 6.68 58.36 -10.65
CA LEU A 321 6.94 57.05 -11.23
C LEU A 321 8.11 56.40 -10.49
N GLY A 322 7.84 55.32 -9.75
CA GLY A 322 8.88 54.59 -9.03
C GLY A 322 9.18 55.15 -7.63
N LYS A 323 10.45 55.09 -7.21
CA LYS A 323 10.87 55.51 -5.86
C LYS A 323 11.10 57.01 -5.86
N ARG A 324 10.32 57.74 -5.03
CA ARG A 324 10.53 59.15 -4.75
C ARG A 324 11.80 59.35 -3.91
N VAL A 325 12.63 60.32 -4.28
CA VAL A 325 13.73 60.82 -3.46
C VAL A 325 13.14 61.71 -2.35
N THR A 326 13.04 61.17 -1.15
CA THR A 326 12.55 61.90 0.02
C THR A 326 13.72 62.36 0.87
N LYS A 327 14.17 63.61 0.70
CA LYS A 327 15.21 64.27 1.53
C LYS A 327 14.72 64.60 2.95
N GLY A 328 14.10 63.64 3.64
CA GLY A 328 13.40 63.88 4.91
C GLY A 328 12.14 64.75 4.80
N ALA A 329 11.75 65.16 3.59
CA ALA A 329 10.61 66.02 3.34
C ALA A 329 9.26 65.30 3.50
N SER A 330 8.22 66.07 3.86
CA SER A 330 6.83 65.64 4.01
C SER A 330 6.25 65.00 2.73
N PRO A 331 5.09 64.30 2.81
CA PRO A 331 4.41 63.73 1.65
C PRO A 331 4.14 64.77 0.57
N ILE A 332 4.01 64.31 -0.68
CA ILE A 332 3.71 65.15 -1.83
C ILE A 332 2.47 66.03 -1.53
N GLY A 333 2.63 67.35 -1.71
CA GLY A 333 1.70 68.36 -1.21
C GLY A 333 0.96 69.12 -2.31
N VAL A 334 0.36 70.24 -1.90
CA VAL A 334 -0.25 71.23 -2.81
C VAL A 334 0.78 72.31 -3.11
N PHE A 335 0.84 72.75 -4.35
CA PHE A 335 1.73 73.78 -4.85
C PHE A 335 0.91 74.94 -5.40
N ALA A 336 1.37 76.15 -5.13
CA ALA A 336 0.91 77.37 -5.79
C ALA A 336 2.16 78.07 -6.31
N PHE A 337 2.68 77.57 -7.44
CA PHE A 337 4.05 77.75 -7.94
C PHE A 337 5.15 77.19 -7.00
N LEU A 338 5.06 77.49 -5.70
CA LEU A 338 5.94 76.99 -4.63
C LEU A 338 5.20 75.96 -3.76
N PRO A 339 5.93 75.08 -3.05
CA PRO A 339 5.34 74.10 -2.13
C PRO A 339 4.67 74.78 -0.95
N THR A 340 3.46 74.30 -0.62
CA THR A 340 2.79 74.65 0.64
C THR A 340 3.17 73.66 1.75
N SER A 341 2.92 74.02 3.01
CA SER A 341 3.11 73.12 4.16
C SER A 341 1.94 72.12 4.35
N MET A 342 1.02 72.02 3.40
CA MET A 342 -0.17 71.17 3.52
C MET A 342 0.14 69.69 3.22
N VAL A 343 -0.05 68.84 4.24
CA VAL A 343 0.03 67.38 4.10
C VAL A 343 -1.36 66.82 3.74
N THR A 344 -1.58 66.48 2.48
CA THR A 344 -2.92 66.13 1.96
C THR A 344 -3.29 64.66 2.07
N ASN A 345 -2.30 63.77 2.28
CA ASN A 345 -2.40 62.32 2.08
C ASN A 345 -2.70 61.87 0.63
N PHE A 346 -2.68 62.79 -0.35
CA PHE A 346 -2.79 62.41 -1.74
C PHE A 346 -1.44 61.87 -2.24
N PRO A 347 -1.44 60.79 -3.03
CA PRO A 347 -0.21 60.17 -3.56
C PRO A 347 0.37 60.90 -4.78
N PHE A 348 -0.11 62.11 -5.09
CA PHE A 348 0.28 62.95 -6.21
C PHE A 348 0.24 64.42 -5.80
N ALA A 349 1.00 65.28 -6.49
CA ALA A 349 1.02 66.71 -6.23
C ALA A 349 -0.07 67.41 -7.03
N ILE A 350 -0.66 68.44 -6.42
CA ILE A 350 -1.61 69.32 -7.09
C ILE A 350 -0.98 70.69 -7.17
N HIS A 351 -0.84 71.22 -8.38
CA HIS A 351 -0.40 72.58 -8.63
C HIS A 351 -1.49 73.36 -9.36
N SER A 352 -1.80 74.55 -8.87
CA SER A 352 -2.66 75.51 -9.56
C SER A 352 -2.44 76.91 -8.98
N ASP A 353 -3.11 77.90 -9.56
CA ASP A 353 -3.09 79.30 -9.11
C ASP A 353 -3.91 79.51 -7.84
N PHE A 354 -3.56 78.80 -6.76
CA PHE A 354 -4.28 78.86 -5.49
C PHE A 354 -4.01 80.16 -4.72
N ILE A 355 -5.05 80.70 -4.08
CA ILE A 355 -4.92 81.81 -3.13
C ILE A 355 -4.45 81.24 -1.79
N LEU A 356 -3.30 81.72 -1.32
CA LEU A 356 -2.70 81.30 -0.06
C LEU A 356 -3.13 82.19 1.11
N ALA A 357 -3.05 81.65 2.33
CA ALA A 357 -3.18 82.42 3.55
C ALA A 357 -2.06 83.47 3.66
N SER A 358 -2.20 84.44 4.57
CA SER A 358 -1.17 85.48 4.76
C SER A 358 0.22 84.94 5.09
N SER A 359 0.30 83.76 5.71
CA SER A 359 1.55 83.05 5.98
C SER A 359 2.20 82.42 4.75
N GLN A 360 1.48 82.33 3.62
CA GLN A 360 1.85 81.60 2.40
C GLN A 360 2.07 80.08 2.59
N GLU A 361 1.77 79.53 3.77
CA GLU A 361 2.03 78.11 4.09
C GLU A 361 0.85 77.19 3.75
N ALA A 362 -0.35 77.73 3.57
CA ALA A 362 -1.56 76.95 3.34
C ALA A 362 -2.48 77.62 2.32
N VAL A 363 -3.18 76.79 1.54
CA VAL A 363 -4.24 77.21 0.64
C VAL A 363 -5.46 77.62 1.45
N LEU A 364 -6.09 78.75 1.13
CA LEU A 364 -7.36 79.17 1.72
C LEU A 364 -8.50 78.31 1.16
N LEU A 365 -8.77 77.18 1.82
CA LEU A 365 -9.75 76.19 1.35
C LEU A 365 -11.21 76.70 1.37
N ASP A 366 -11.49 77.79 2.09
CA ASP A 366 -12.78 78.47 2.17
C ASP A 366 -12.97 79.55 1.08
N SER A 367 -11.92 79.90 0.34
CA SER A 367 -12.00 80.86 -0.77
C SER A 367 -12.79 80.30 -1.94
N LYS A 368 -13.75 81.09 -2.46
CA LYS A 368 -14.53 80.73 -3.65
C LYS A 368 -13.64 80.38 -4.84
N TRP A 369 -12.51 81.06 -5.02
CA TRP A 369 -11.56 80.78 -6.10
C TRP A 369 -10.98 79.36 -5.98
N ASN A 370 -10.46 79.02 -4.80
CA ASN A 370 -9.82 77.72 -4.55
C ASN A 370 -10.84 76.58 -4.57
N ILE A 371 -12.06 76.81 -4.07
CA ILE A 371 -13.16 75.83 -4.16
C ILE A 371 -13.42 75.48 -5.64
N GLY A 372 -13.48 76.49 -6.52
CA GLY A 372 -13.68 76.28 -7.96
C GLY A 372 -12.55 75.47 -8.62
N ILE A 373 -11.29 75.74 -8.25
CA ILE A 373 -10.15 74.95 -8.72
C ILE A 373 -10.26 73.49 -8.23
N LEU A 374 -10.54 73.28 -6.94
CA LEU A 374 -10.64 71.96 -6.32
C LEU A 374 -11.78 71.12 -6.91
N GLU A 375 -12.86 71.74 -7.40
CA GLU A 375 -13.95 71.05 -8.11
C GLU A 375 -13.51 70.44 -9.45
N TYR A 376 -12.47 70.98 -10.10
CA TYR A 376 -11.93 70.45 -11.36
C TYR A 376 -10.80 69.43 -11.17
N VAL A 377 -10.16 69.39 -10.00
CA VAL A 377 -9.12 68.40 -9.66
C VAL A 377 -9.58 66.95 -9.90
N PRO A 378 -10.81 66.51 -9.51
CA PRO A 378 -11.28 65.16 -9.80
C PRO A 378 -11.34 64.82 -11.28
N SER A 379 -11.78 65.75 -12.12
CA SER A 379 -11.85 65.53 -13.57
C SER A 379 -10.46 65.45 -14.18
N ALA A 380 -9.55 66.36 -13.78
CA ALA A 380 -8.15 66.31 -14.20
C ALA A 380 -7.48 64.99 -13.80
N PHE A 381 -7.71 64.53 -12.57
CA PHE A 381 -7.18 63.26 -12.09
C PHE A 381 -7.69 62.07 -12.91
N VAL A 382 -9.00 61.98 -13.17
CA VAL A 382 -9.57 60.83 -13.89
C VAL A 382 -9.13 60.82 -15.35
N ASN A 383 -9.03 61.98 -15.99
CA ASN A 383 -8.48 62.09 -17.34
C ASN A 383 -7.01 61.65 -17.37
N ALA A 384 -6.20 62.13 -16.42
CA ALA A 384 -4.80 61.71 -16.27
C ALA A 384 -4.67 60.20 -16.06
N PHE A 385 -5.50 59.64 -15.16
CA PHE A 385 -5.51 58.22 -14.84
C PHE A 385 -5.91 57.37 -16.06
N LEU A 386 -6.97 57.75 -16.78
CA LEU A 386 -7.39 57.05 -18.01
C LEU A 386 -6.33 57.15 -19.11
N SER A 387 -5.64 58.28 -19.20
CA SER A 387 -4.54 58.48 -20.14
C SER A 387 -3.39 57.54 -19.83
N PHE A 388 -2.99 57.48 -18.56
CA PHE A 388 -1.97 56.57 -18.06
C PHE A 388 -2.30 55.09 -18.36
N LEU A 389 -3.56 54.68 -18.23
CA LEU A 389 -3.97 53.30 -18.52
C LEU A 389 -3.91 52.94 -20.02
N ARG A 390 -3.93 53.93 -20.91
CA ARG A 390 -4.03 53.74 -22.38
C ARG A 390 -2.71 53.99 -23.11
N GLU A 391 -1.81 54.79 -22.54
CA GLU A 391 -0.51 55.10 -23.12
C GLU A 391 0.50 53.97 -22.88
N GLU A 392 1.41 53.76 -23.84
CA GLU A 392 2.60 52.92 -23.66
C GLU A 392 3.66 53.71 -22.88
N LEU A 393 3.40 53.94 -21.59
CA LEU A 393 4.38 54.53 -20.68
C LEU A 393 5.46 53.49 -20.30
N PRO A 394 6.67 53.92 -19.87
CA PRO A 394 7.75 53.03 -19.44
C PRO A 394 7.41 52.15 -18.22
N CYS A 395 6.32 52.46 -17.52
CA CYS A 395 5.89 51.80 -16.30
C CYS A 395 4.65 50.91 -16.51
N PRO A 396 4.54 49.78 -15.79
CA PRO A 396 3.37 48.92 -15.87
C PRO A 396 2.06 49.62 -15.49
N VAL A 397 0.98 49.35 -16.21
CA VAL A 397 -0.38 49.92 -16.00
C VAL A 397 -0.87 49.85 -14.54
N HIS A 398 -0.54 48.77 -13.82
CA HIS A 398 -0.96 48.58 -12.43
C HIS A 398 -0.31 49.57 -11.44
N GLU A 399 0.79 50.25 -11.83
CA GLU A 399 1.41 51.31 -11.03
C GLU A 399 0.49 52.54 -10.89
N ALA A 400 -0.38 52.80 -11.88
CA ALA A 400 -1.37 53.89 -11.84
C ALA A 400 -2.22 53.87 -10.55
N TYR A 401 -2.54 52.66 -10.08
CA TYR A 401 -3.41 52.43 -8.93
C TYR A 401 -2.81 52.90 -7.62
N LYS A 402 -1.50 53.09 -7.54
CA LYS A 402 -0.84 53.71 -6.39
C LYS A 402 -1.23 55.17 -6.23
N PHE A 403 -1.68 55.82 -7.31
CA PHE A 403 -2.09 57.22 -7.32
C PHE A 403 -3.54 57.44 -6.90
N VAL A 404 -4.33 56.38 -6.69
CA VAL A 404 -5.72 56.53 -6.23
C VAL A 404 -5.73 56.99 -4.76
N PRO A 405 -6.31 58.15 -4.42
CA PRO A 405 -6.23 58.73 -3.08
C PRO A 405 -7.19 58.04 -2.09
N PHE A 406 -6.90 56.81 -1.69
CA PHE A 406 -7.78 56.05 -0.80
C PHE A 406 -7.71 56.49 0.67
N LYS A 407 -6.60 57.11 1.12
CA LYS A 407 -6.44 57.59 2.51
C LYS A 407 -7.23 58.91 2.72
N PRO A 408 -7.93 59.08 3.85
CA PRO A 408 -8.59 60.35 4.14
C PRO A 408 -7.56 61.46 4.35
N SER A 409 -7.90 62.66 3.90
CA SER A 409 -7.13 63.89 4.14
C SER A 409 -7.50 64.48 5.51
N PRO A 410 -6.57 65.15 6.22
CA PRO A 410 -6.94 65.91 7.41
C PRO A 410 -7.82 67.13 7.08
N PHE A 411 -7.92 67.52 5.79
CA PHE A 411 -8.72 68.65 5.34
C PHE A 411 -10.08 68.19 4.76
N PRO A 412 -11.23 68.66 5.32
CA PRO A 412 -12.56 68.26 4.85
C PRO A 412 -12.83 68.51 3.37
N GLU A 413 -12.36 69.64 2.83
CA GLU A 413 -12.54 70.03 1.42
C GLU A 413 -11.82 69.07 0.48
N LEU A 414 -10.62 68.61 0.84
CA LEU A 414 -9.89 67.60 0.09
C LEU A 414 -10.54 66.21 0.20
N ASN A 415 -11.25 65.91 1.28
CA ASN A 415 -12.07 64.70 1.35
C ASN A 415 -13.24 64.72 0.36
N LYS A 416 -13.81 65.90 0.06
CA LYS A 416 -14.80 66.05 -1.02
C LYS A 416 -14.18 65.73 -2.38
N VAL A 417 -12.98 66.26 -2.66
CA VAL A 417 -12.20 65.95 -3.88
C VAL A 417 -11.94 64.45 -4.00
N ARG A 418 -11.45 63.82 -2.94
CA ARG A 418 -11.24 62.36 -2.86
C ARG A 418 -12.52 61.57 -3.16
N GLN A 419 -13.65 61.97 -2.58
CA GLN A 419 -14.92 61.29 -2.81
C GLN A 419 -15.43 61.48 -4.25
N SER A 420 -15.25 62.67 -4.83
CA SER A 420 -15.55 62.91 -6.25
C SER A 420 -14.67 62.07 -7.18
N ILE A 421 -13.37 61.93 -6.89
CA ILE A 421 -12.48 61.04 -7.63
C ILE A 421 -12.99 59.59 -7.57
N LYS A 422 -13.39 59.11 -6.39
CA LYS A 422 -13.96 57.76 -6.22
C LYS A 422 -15.18 57.53 -7.09
N GLU A 423 -16.15 58.44 -7.06
CA GLU A 423 -17.40 58.28 -7.80
C GLU A 423 -17.18 58.39 -9.32
N LEU A 424 -16.26 59.24 -9.79
CA LEU A 424 -15.90 59.28 -11.21
C LEU A 424 -15.17 58.00 -11.67
N LEU A 425 -14.23 57.48 -10.89
CA LEU A 425 -13.53 56.22 -11.20
C LEU A 425 -14.49 55.02 -11.22
N LYS A 426 -15.44 54.95 -10.28
CA LYS A 426 -16.48 53.90 -10.23
C LYS A 426 -17.34 53.83 -11.48
N ASN A 427 -17.58 54.96 -12.12
CA ASN A 427 -18.39 55.05 -13.33
C ASN A 427 -17.57 54.91 -14.61
N SER A 428 -16.25 54.77 -14.50
CA SER A 428 -15.31 54.68 -15.61
C SER A 428 -14.80 53.26 -15.83
N MET A 429 -14.46 52.92 -17.08
CA MET A 429 -13.86 51.63 -17.45
C MET A 429 -12.36 51.65 -17.09
N VAL A 430 -12.06 51.43 -15.83
CA VAL A 430 -10.70 51.61 -15.30
C VAL A 430 -10.04 50.31 -14.86
N VAL A 431 -10.80 49.29 -14.47
CA VAL A 431 -10.27 48.05 -13.87
C VAL A 431 -9.79 47.10 -14.95
N PRO A 432 -8.52 46.63 -14.97
CA PRO A 432 -8.08 45.58 -15.87
C PRO A 432 -8.65 44.24 -15.43
N CYS A 433 -9.21 43.51 -16.39
CA CYS A 433 -9.93 42.26 -16.16
C CYS A 433 -9.26 41.14 -17.01
N SER A 434 -9.24 39.90 -16.50
CA SER A 434 -8.44 38.78 -17.03
C SER A 434 -8.79 38.38 -18.48
N ARG A 435 -7.75 37.93 -19.21
CA ARG A 435 -7.65 37.78 -20.68
C ARG A 435 -8.63 36.80 -21.35
N ASP A 436 -9.10 37.19 -22.54
CA ASP A 436 -9.60 36.28 -23.59
C ASP A 436 -8.43 35.75 -24.46
N LEU A 437 -8.66 34.69 -25.24
CA LEU A 437 -7.74 33.98 -26.15
C LEU A 437 -6.90 34.89 -27.08
N HIS A 438 -7.32 36.16 -27.25
CA HIS A 438 -6.75 37.15 -28.16
C HIS A 438 -5.78 38.17 -27.53
N ARG A 439 -5.34 37.99 -26.27
CA ARG A 439 -4.26 38.78 -25.62
C ARG A 439 -4.47 40.32 -25.56
N LYS A 440 -5.71 40.82 -25.53
CA LYS A 440 -6.00 42.23 -25.19
C LYS A 440 -6.50 42.35 -23.75
N THR A 441 -5.94 43.30 -23.00
CA THR A 441 -6.45 43.69 -21.67
C THR A 441 -7.80 44.35 -21.84
N LEU A 442 -8.85 43.76 -21.24
CA LEU A 442 -10.17 44.37 -21.19
C LEU A 442 -10.26 45.22 -19.92
N PHE A 443 -10.86 46.41 -20.04
CA PHE A 443 -11.14 47.27 -18.91
C PHE A 443 -12.64 47.22 -18.58
N CYS A 444 -12.99 47.05 -17.31
CA CYS A 444 -14.38 46.98 -16.84
C CYS A 444 -14.62 48.00 -15.69
N LYS A 445 -15.89 48.27 -15.35
CA LYS A 445 -16.20 49.16 -14.22
C LYS A 445 -15.90 48.46 -12.90
N PRO A 446 -15.51 49.19 -11.83
CA PRO A 446 -15.29 48.59 -10.51
C PRO A 446 -16.43 47.71 -9.96
N ASN A 447 -17.69 48.06 -10.21
CA ASN A 447 -18.84 47.26 -9.77
C ASN A 447 -19.03 45.95 -10.55
N GLU A 448 -18.52 45.90 -11.78
CA GLU A 448 -18.54 44.74 -12.68
C GLU A 448 -17.34 43.80 -12.45
N ALA A 449 -16.36 44.19 -11.65
CA ALA A 449 -15.18 43.39 -11.34
C ALA A 449 -15.33 42.62 -10.02
N ILE A 450 -14.69 41.45 -9.94
CA ILE A 450 -14.61 40.64 -8.72
C ILE A 450 -13.19 40.13 -8.49
N ARG A 451 -12.74 40.18 -7.23
CA ARG A 451 -11.47 39.59 -6.81
C ARG A 451 -11.70 38.18 -6.27
N ILE A 452 -11.13 37.17 -6.94
CA ILE A 452 -11.16 35.78 -6.48
C ILE A 452 -9.90 35.45 -5.68
N LEU A 453 -9.87 34.27 -5.03
CA LEU A 453 -8.69 33.80 -4.33
C LEU A 453 -7.55 33.54 -5.35
N PRO A 454 -6.32 34.05 -5.12
CA PRO A 454 -5.20 33.87 -6.06
C PRO A 454 -4.91 32.41 -6.39
N LYS A 455 -5.01 31.52 -5.39
CA LYS A 455 -4.88 30.07 -5.58
C LYS A 455 -5.91 29.54 -6.58
N PHE A 456 -7.17 29.98 -6.48
CA PHE A 456 -8.23 29.58 -7.40
C PHE A 456 -8.03 30.18 -8.80
N GLN A 457 -7.61 31.45 -8.90
CA GLN A 457 -7.28 32.07 -10.19
C GLN A 457 -6.17 31.30 -10.93
N SER A 458 -5.12 30.90 -10.21
CA SER A 458 -4.01 30.11 -10.77
C SER A 458 -4.47 28.76 -11.33
N LEU A 459 -5.49 28.14 -10.72
CA LEU A 459 -6.10 26.91 -11.19
C LEU A 459 -6.86 27.15 -12.50
N LEU A 460 -7.66 28.22 -12.57
CA LEU A 460 -8.45 28.56 -13.75
C LEU A 460 -7.57 28.84 -14.98
N LEU A 461 -6.43 29.51 -14.80
CA LEU A 461 -5.49 29.80 -15.90
C LEU A 461 -4.85 28.53 -16.51
N ARG A 462 -4.80 27.43 -15.76
CA ARG A 462 -4.25 26.14 -16.20
C ARG A 462 -5.31 25.20 -16.76
N LEU A 463 -6.58 25.61 -16.75
CA LEU A 463 -7.70 24.84 -17.29
C LEU A 463 -8.03 25.29 -18.72
N PRO A 464 -8.46 24.37 -19.60
CA PRO A 464 -8.84 24.69 -20.97
C PRO A 464 -10.24 25.33 -21.03
N LEU A 465 -10.46 26.43 -20.33
CA LEU A 465 -11.73 27.16 -20.29
C LEU A 465 -11.64 28.45 -21.13
N PRO A 466 -12.68 28.81 -21.90
CA PRO A 466 -12.78 30.15 -22.48
C PRO A 466 -12.99 31.15 -21.33
N LEU A 467 -11.95 31.89 -20.97
CA LEU A 467 -11.94 32.86 -19.88
C LEU A 467 -12.62 34.17 -20.31
N VAL A 468 -13.92 34.15 -20.58
CA VAL A 468 -14.69 35.37 -20.88
C VAL A 468 -16.02 35.30 -20.17
N ARG A 469 -16.10 36.08 -19.08
CA ARG A 469 -17.28 36.30 -18.24
C ARG A 469 -17.78 35.05 -17.51
N LEU A 470 -17.64 35.06 -16.19
CA LEU A 470 -18.25 34.04 -15.36
C LEU A 470 -19.73 34.34 -15.25
N ASP A 471 -20.58 33.66 -16.04
CA ASP A 471 -22.05 33.76 -15.88
C ASP A 471 -22.49 33.47 -14.43
N LEU A 472 -21.67 32.75 -13.68
CA LEU A 472 -21.86 32.41 -12.26
C LEU A 472 -21.65 33.53 -11.26
N PHE A 473 -20.88 34.57 -11.60
CA PHE A 473 -20.60 35.70 -10.72
C PHE A 473 -21.19 37.02 -11.21
N ASP A 474 -21.79 37.05 -12.40
CA ASP A 474 -22.23 38.27 -13.11
C ASP A 474 -21.13 39.36 -13.22
N LYS A 475 -19.86 38.97 -13.06
CA LYS A 475 -18.71 39.88 -12.92
C LYS A 475 -17.46 39.34 -13.62
N PHE A 476 -16.59 40.26 -14.03
CA PHE A 476 -15.29 39.97 -14.61
C PHE A 476 -14.24 39.72 -13.53
N ILE A 477 -13.36 38.74 -13.75
CA ILE A 477 -12.26 38.46 -12.84
C ILE A 477 -11.22 39.57 -12.96
N LEU A 478 -10.82 40.15 -11.84
CA LEU A 478 -9.71 41.11 -11.74
C LEU A 478 -8.43 40.53 -12.37
N ASP A 479 -7.66 41.34 -13.09
CA ASP A 479 -6.37 40.91 -13.62
C ASP A 479 -5.34 40.68 -12.50
N SER A 480 -4.52 39.64 -12.66
CA SER A 480 -3.47 39.24 -11.70
C SER A 480 -2.50 40.38 -11.31
N SER A 481 -2.29 41.37 -12.18
CA SER A 481 -1.43 42.53 -11.91
C SER A 481 -1.89 43.41 -10.74
N LEU A 482 -3.17 43.33 -10.36
CA LEU A 482 -3.75 44.07 -9.23
C LEU A 482 -4.04 43.19 -8.00
N GLU A 483 -3.67 41.91 -8.00
CA GLU A 483 -3.96 41.02 -6.87
C GLU A 483 -3.04 41.23 -5.67
N HIS A 484 -1.91 41.92 -5.84
CA HIS A 484 -0.95 42.16 -4.78
C HIS A 484 -1.58 42.94 -3.60
N GLU A 485 -1.29 42.52 -2.36
CA GLU A 485 -1.85 43.11 -1.13
C GLU A 485 -1.70 44.64 -1.04
N ARG A 486 -0.69 45.22 -1.71
CA ARG A 486 -0.46 46.67 -1.78
C ARG A 486 -1.61 47.45 -2.40
N TYR A 487 -2.44 46.82 -3.22
CA TYR A 487 -3.59 47.44 -3.88
C TYR A 487 -4.91 47.19 -3.18
N ARG A 488 -4.94 46.34 -2.14
CA ARG A 488 -6.17 45.92 -1.48
C ARG A 488 -7.03 47.10 -1.02
N SER A 489 -6.44 48.06 -0.32
CA SER A 489 -7.15 49.23 0.18
C SER A 489 -7.67 50.14 -0.94
N VAL A 490 -6.98 50.20 -2.08
CA VAL A 490 -7.44 50.94 -3.27
C VAL A 490 -8.63 50.23 -3.92
N LEU A 491 -8.56 48.91 -4.08
CA LEU A 491 -9.65 48.10 -4.64
C LEU A 491 -10.91 48.16 -3.76
N GLU A 492 -10.75 48.03 -2.44
CA GLU A 492 -11.83 48.19 -1.46
C GLU A 492 -12.43 49.60 -1.51
N PHE A 493 -11.59 50.64 -1.66
CA PHE A 493 -12.04 52.01 -1.82
C PHE A 493 -12.89 52.22 -3.08
N LEU A 494 -12.53 51.58 -4.19
CA LEU A 494 -13.30 51.57 -5.45
C LEU A 494 -14.57 50.70 -5.39
N GLY A 495 -14.74 49.87 -4.34
CA GLY A 495 -15.89 48.97 -4.19
C GLY A 495 -15.71 47.61 -4.88
N ILE A 496 -14.48 47.24 -5.23
CA ILE A 496 -14.14 45.92 -5.78
C ILE A 496 -13.97 44.97 -4.58
N HIS A 497 -15.01 44.22 -4.30
CA HIS A 497 -15.01 43.26 -3.20
C HIS A 497 -14.35 41.94 -3.60
N SER A 498 -13.76 41.27 -2.62
CA SER A 498 -13.36 39.88 -2.80
C SER A 498 -14.58 38.97 -2.73
N ALA A 499 -14.60 37.93 -3.57
CA ALA A 499 -15.49 36.79 -3.42
C ALA A 499 -15.25 36.02 -2.10
N GLY A 500 -14.15 36.30 -1.40
CA GLY A 500 -13.63 35.59 -0.21
C GLY A 500 -14.46 35.63 1.08
N GLY A 501 -15.80 35.68 0.99
CA GLY A 501 -16.71 35.49 2.13
C GLY A 501 -17.67 34.31 1.97
N SER A 502 -18.04 33.93 0.74
CA SER A 502 -18.93 32.80 0.44
C SER A 502 -18.17 31.77 -0.38
N TYR A 503 -17.71 30.72 0.31
CA TYR A 503 -17.13 29.54 -0.34
C TYR A 503 -18.15 28.81 -1.23
N ASP A 504 -19.44 29.10 -1.06
CA ASP A 504 -20.54 28.57 -1.87
C ASP A 504 -20.41 28.97 -3.34
N SER A 505 -19.88 30.16 -3.65
CA SER A 505 -19.64 30.57 -5.03
C SER A 505 -18.53 29.74 -5.70
N TYR A 506 -17.45 29.42 -4.98
CA TYR A 506 -16.39 28.54 -5.48
C TYR A 506 -16.90 27.11 -5.64
N ALA A 507 -17.67 26.60 -4.67
CA ALA A 507 -18.30 25.29 -4.71
C ALA A 507 -19.23 25.14 -5.93
N ARG A 508 -20.05 26.17 -6.20
CA ARG A 508 -20.92 26.22 -7.38
C ARG A 508 -20.13 26.21 -8.68
N CYS A 509 -19.04 26.96 -8.77
CA CYS A 509 -18.17 26.97 -9.95
C CYS A 509 -17.53 25.61 -10.21
N ILE A 510 -16.98 24.95 -9.18
CA ILE A 510 -16.38 23.62 -9.33
C ILE A 510 -17.43 22.61 -9.83
N LYS A 511 -18.66 22.70 -9.31
CA LYS A 511 -19.77 21.82 -9.68
C LYS A 511 -20.28 22.04 -11.11
N GLU A 512 -20.70 23.25 -11.45
CA GLU A 512 -21.38 23.53 -12.72
C GLU A 512 -20.44 23.40 -13.91
N TRP A 513 -19.19 23.81 -13.74
CA TRP A 513 -18.18 23.71 -14.79
C TRP A 513 -17.48 22.36 -14.84
N LYS A 514 -17.85 21.44 -13.94
CA LYS A 514 -17.25 20.10 -13.84
C LYS A 514 -15.72 20.18 -13.80
N LEU A 515 -15.17 21.13 -13.04
CA LEU A 515 -13.72 21.41 -13.03
C LEU A 515 -12.90 20.18 -12.63
N ALA A 516 -13.41 19.40 -11.68
CA ALA A 516 -12.80 18.14 -11.29
C ALA A 516 -12.64 17.19 -12.50
N LEU A 517 -13.64 17.11 -13.38
CA LEU A 517 -13.61 16.24 -14.56
C LEU A 517 -12.64 16.77 -15.64
N LEU A 518 -12.66 18.07 -15.91
CA LEU A 518 -11.84 18.72 -16.93
C LEU A 518 -10.36 18.86 -16.53
N ALA A 519 -10.06 18.91 -15.24
CA ALA A 519 -8.70 19.09 -14.75
C ALA A 519 -7.80 17.90 -15.11
N PHE A 520 -6.69 18.20 -15.78
CA PHE A 520 -5.56 17.29 -15.95
C PHE A 520 -4.98 16.88 -14.59
N LYS A 521 -4.25 15.76 -14.55
CA LYS A 521 -3.77 15.13 -13.31
C LYS A 521 -3.13 16.10 -12.30
N ASP A 522 -2.21 16.96 -12.73
CA ASP A 522 -1.49 17.85 -11.80
C ASP A 522 -2.38 19.00 -11.30
N VAL A 523 -3.18 19.59 -12.20
CA VAL A 523 -4.15 20.65 -11.85
C VAL A 523 -5.25 20.11 -10.93
N TYR A 524 -5.62 18.84 -11.08
CA TYR A 524 -6.60 18.18 -10.24
C TYR A 524 -6.09 18.01 -8.80
N ILE A 525 -4.83 17.65 -8.60
CA ILE A 525 -4.23 17.57 -7.26
C ILE A 525 -4.17 18.95 -6.61
N ASP A 526 -3.84 20.00 -7.38
CA ASP A 526 -3.86 21.39 -6.89
C ASP A 526 -5.28 21.84 -6.53
N LEU A 527 -6.30 21.41 -7.28
CA LEU A 527 -7.71 21.65 -6.96
C LEU A 527 -8.13 20.95 -5.66
N LEU A 528 -7.68 19.72 -5.42
CA LEU A 528 -7.89 19.03 -4.14
C LEU A 528 -7.18 19.75 -2.99
N CYS A 529 -5.98 20.28 -3.20
CA CYS A 529 -5.28 21.09 -2.20
C CYS A 529 -6.08 22.35 -1.85
N PHE A 530 -6.61 23.05 -2.85
CA PHE A 530 -7.47 24.21 -2.63
C PHE A 530 -8.71 23.85 -1.79
N ILE A 531 -9.41 22.77 -2.13
CA ILE A 531 -10.60 22.33 -1.37
C ILE A 531 -10.22 21.92 0.07
N ALA A 532 -9.07 21.29 0.26
CA ALA A 532 -8.63 20.79 1.57
C ALA A 532 -8.23 21.90 2.55
N GLU A 533 -7.73 23.02 2.05
CA GLU A 533 -7.31 24.18 2.85
C GLU A 533 -8.46 25.12 3.22
N GLU A 534 -9.47 25.21 2.36
CA GLU A 534 -10.57 26.17 2.47
C GLU A 534 -11.78 25.57 3.22
N ARG A 535 -12.83 26.37 3.53
CA ARG A 535 -13.96 25.93 4.40
C ARG A 535 -14.60 24.61 3.91
N LYS A 536 -14.35 23.55 4.67
CA LYS A 536 -14.70 22.15 4.34
C LYS A 536 -16.18 21.89 4.11
N ASP A 537 -17.06 22.56 4.86
CA ASP A 537 -18.51 22.32 4.77
C ASP A 537 -19.09 22.74 3.41
N ALA A 538 -18.56 23.80 2.79
CA ALA A 538 -19.08 24.33 1.53
C ALA A 538 -18.87 23.38 0.34
N PHE A 539 -17.86 22.51 0.41
CA PHE A 539 -17.49 21.60 -0.69
C PHE A 539 -18.00 20.17 -0.50
N ARG A 540 -18.70 19.88 0.61
CA ARG A 540 -19.07 18.51 1.00
C ARG A 540 -19.95 17.82 -0.06
N ASP A 541 -20.88 18.56 -0.64
CA ASP A 541 -21.83 18.08 -1.66
C ASP A 541 -21.35 18.33 -3.10
N VAL A 542 -20.13 18.86 -3.29
CA VAL A 542 -19.56 19.11 -4.61
C VAL A 542 -18.92 17.84 -5.14
N PRO A 543 -19.24 17.38 -6.36
CA PRO A 543 -18.64 16.20 -6.96
C PRO A 543 -17.20 16.50 -7.37
N VAL A 544 -16.24 16.00 -6.59
CA VAL A 544 -14.81 16.32 -6.76
C VAL A 544 -13.89 15.09 -6.73
N LEU A 545 -14.31 13.98 -6.14
CA LEU A 545 -13.48 12.78 -6.01
C LEU A 545 -13.61 11.92 -7.26
N LYS A 546 -12.49 11.69 -7.96
CA LYS A 546 -12.45 10.80 -9.13
C LYS A 546 -12.39 9.35 -8.69
N TYR A 547 -13.15 8.48 -9.34
CA TYR A 547 -13.05 7.03 -9.17
C TYR A 547 -13.26 6.32 -10.51
N ILE A 548 -12.77 5.08 -10.62
CA ILE A 548 -13.06 4.20 -11.76
C ILE A 548 -14.34 3.42 -11.48
N ASN A 549 -15.33 3.53 -12.37
CA ASN A 549 -16.61 2.82 -12.26
C ASN A 549 -16.49 1.36 -12.76
N HIS A 550 -17.59 0.61 -12.73
CA HIS A 550 -17.63 -0.80 -13.16
C HIS A 550 -17.33 -1.02 -14.66
N ASP A 551 -17.44 0.02 -15.49
CA ASP A 551 -17.09 -0.03 -16.92
C ASP A 551 -15.61 0.36 -17.18
N GLY A 552 -14.81 0.59 -16.13
CA GLY A 552 -13.44 1.09 -16.28
C GLY A 552 -13.35 2.57 -16.65
N LYS A 553 -14.45 3.34 -16.59
CA LYS A 553 -14.49 4.77 -16.92
C LYS A 553 -14.31 5.64 -15.67
N VAL A 554 -13.71 6.81 -15.86
CA VAL A 554 -13.52 7.78 -14.77
C VAL A 554 -14.79 8.58 -14.54
N GLU A 555 -15.34 8.50 -13.33
CA GLU A 555 -16.47 9.29 -12.84
C GLU A 555 -16.08 10.13 -11.62
N ILE A 556 -16.99 11.02 -11.20
CA ILE A 556 -16.80 11.89 -10.04
C ILE A 556 -17.94 11.73 -9.02
N CYS A 557 -17.61 11.69 -7.74
CA CYS A 557 -18.58 11.70 -6.64
C CYS A 557 -18.24 12.80 -5.62
N SER A 558 -19.22 13.15 -4.78
CA SER A 558 -19.03 14.12 -3.71
C SER A 558 -18.38 13.50 -2.47
N ILE A 559 -17.83 14.36 -1.60
CA ILE A 559 -17.25 13.95 -0.32
C ILE A 559 -18.33 13.33 0.59
N ALA A 560 -19.55 13.88 0.56
CA ALA A 560 -20.72 13.31 1.26
C ALA A 560 -21.04 11.88 0.78
N GLN A 561 -21.02 11.65 -0.53
CA GLN A 561 -21.28 10.35 -1.13
C GLN A 561 -20.20 9.31 -0.78
N ALA A 562 -18.93 9.71 -0.79
CA ALA A 562 -17.82 8.85 -0.41
C ALA A 562 -17.80 8.52 1.10
N SER A 563 -18.15 9.48 1.95
CA SER A 563 -18.22 9.28 3.40
C SER A 563 -19.47 8.52 3.87
N GLY A 564 -20.57 8.58 3.10
CA GLY A 564 -21.92 8.10 3.43
C GLY A 564 -22.21 6.60 3.25
N LYS A 565 -21.18 5.73 3.23
CA LYS A 565 -21.28 4.27 2.95
C LYS A 565 -21.71 3.87 1.52
N ILE A 566 -22.13 4.81 0.66
CA ILE A 566 -22.62 4.52 -0.69
C ILE A 566 -21.45 4.19 -1.64
N TYR A 567 -20.42 5.05 -1.69
CA TYR A 567 -19.23 4.85 -2.53
C TYR A 567 -18.00 4.71 -1.63
N LYS A 568 -17.31 3.57 -1.67
CA LYS A 568 -16.09 3.36 -0.88
C LYS A 568 -14.87 3.55 -1.78
N VAL A 569 -14.45 4.81 -1.95
CA VAL A 569 -13.27 5.13 -2.77
C VAL A 569 -11.98 4.79 -2.01
N ARG A 570 -11.03 4.12 -2.67
CA ARG A 570 -9.79 3.56 -2.10
C ARG A 570 -8.58 3.82 -3.00
N TYR A 571 -7.39 3.58 -2.47
CA TYR A 571 -6.16 3.55 -3.26
C TYR A 571 -5.17 2.51 -2.70
N GLY A 572 -4.43 1.79 -3.57
CA GLY A 572 -3.31 0.93 -3.16
C GLY A 572 -2.15 1.70 -2.51
N GLN A 573 -1.49 1.07 -1.54
CA GLN A 573 -0.34 1.65 -0.80
C GLN A 573 0.86 1.94 -1.71
N ASP A 574 1.07 1.09 -2.71
CA ASP A 574 2.07 1.25 -3.76
C ASP A 574 1.40 1.44 -5.13
N LEU A 575 2.10 2.04 -6.10
CA LEU A 575 1.58 2.32 -7.44
C LEU A 575 1.33 1.04 -8.26
N GLU A 576 2.19 0.04 -8.13
CA GLU A 576 2.04 -1.25 -8.81
C GLU A 576 0.85 -2.02 -8.25
N LEU A 577 0.77 -2.10 -6.91
CA LEU A 577 -0.39 -2.66 -6.21
C LEU A 577 -1.68 -1.92 -6.56
N HIS A 578 -1.65 -0.58 -6.65
CA HIS A 578 -2.82 0.23 -6.96
C HIS A 578 -3.38 -0.09 -8.34
N ALA A 579 -2.53 -0.05 -9.38
CA ALA A 579 -2.96 -0.33 -10.74
C ALA A 579 -3.56 -1.74 -10.87
N TRP A 580 -2.91 -2.72 -10.23
CA TRP A 580 -3.38 -4.09 -10.23
C TRP A 580 -4.72 -4.27 -9.48
N LEU A 581 -4.87 -3.68 -8.29
CA LEU A 581 -6.14 -3.72 -7.55
C LEU A 581 -7.28 -3.05 -8.33
N ASN A 582 -6.97 -1.98 -9.07
CA ASN A 582 -7.95 -1.26 -9.88
C ASN A 582 -8.46 -2.11 -11.04
N GLU A 583 -7.53 -2.73 -11.81
CA GLU A 583 -7.85 -3.66 -12.89
C GLU A 583 -8.68 -4.84 -12.38
N PHE A 584 -8.23 -5.47 -11.30
CA PHE A 584 -8.95 -6.58 -10.67
C PHE A 584 -10.36 -6.17 -10.21
N ASN A 585 -10.48 -5.04 -9.52
CA ASN A 585 -11.75 -4.57 -8.98
C ASN A 585 -12.80 -4.31 -10.08
N VAL A 586 -12.37 -3.83 -11.26
CA VAL A 586 -13.25 -3.67 -12.43
C VAL A 586 -13.68 -5.05 -12.98
N GLU A 587 -12.75 -6.00 -13.12
CA GLU A 587 -13.03 -7.34 -13.65
C GLU A 587 -14.02 -8.13 -12.77
N VAL A 588 -13.99 -7.97 -11.45
CA VAL A 588 -14.97 -8.57 -10.51
C VAL A 588 -16.24 -7.74 -10.30
N GLY A 589 -16.41 -6.62 -11.01
CA GLY A 589 -17.63 -5.81 -10.97
C GLY A 589 -17.78 -4.92 -9.73
N CYS A 590 -16.69 -4.43 -9.15
CA CYS A 590 -16.64 -3.48 -8.02
C CYS A 590 -17.46 -3.92 -6.78
N PRO A 591 -17.10 -5.06 -6.15
CA PRO A 591 -17.87 -5.70 -5.09
C PRO A 591 -18.11 -4.78 -3.88
N GLY A 592 -19.37 -4.63 -3.49
CA GLY A 592 -19.77 -3.82 -2.33
C GLY A 592 -19.53 -2.32 -2.51
N CYS A 593 -19.57 -1.84 -3.77
CA CYS A 593 -19.37 -0.44 -4.15
C CYS A 593 -18.01 0.13 -3.71
N ILE A 594 -16.98 -0.72 -3.72
CA ILE A 594 -15.59 -0.30 -3.57
C ILE A 594 -15.08 0.13 -4.95
N PHE A 595 -14.50 1.33 -5.00
CA PHE A 595 -13.93 1.90 -6.21
C PHE A 595 -12.53 2.42 -5.92
N PHE A 596 -11.68 2.49 -6.93
CA PHE A 596 -10.31 3.02 -6.77
C PHE A 596 -10.16 4.37 -7.48
N LEU A 597 -9.22 5.18 -6.98
CA LEU A 597 -8.79 6.38 -7.72
C LEU A 597 -8.24 5.95 -9.10
N PRO A 598 -8.30 6.81 -10.13
CA PRO A 598 -7.63 6.50 -11.39
C PRO A 598 -6.10 6.45 -11.23
N ASP A 599 -5.43 5.53 -11.92
CA ASP A 599 -3.98 5.31 -11.78
C ASP A 599 -3.17 6.58 -12.02
N THR A 600 -3.55 7.38 -13.02
CA THR A 600 -2.89 8.66 -13.35
C THR A 600 -3.01 9.68 -12.22
N ILE A 601 -4.09 9.64 -11.45
CA ILE A 601 -4.33 10.50 -10.30
C ILE A 601 -3.55 9.99 -9.10
N GLN A 602 -3.53 8.68 -8.84
CA GLN A 602 -2.72 8.11 -7.76
C GLN A 602 -1.24 8.40 -7.97
N GLN A 603 -0.73 8.22 -9.19
CA GLN A 603 0.65 8.57 -9.55
C GLN A 603 0.95 10.05 -9.34
N ALA A 604 0.04 10.95 -9.71
CA ALA A 604 0.21 12.39 -9.50
C ALA A 604 0.15 12.75 -8.01
N LEU A 605 -0.75 12.12 -7.25
CA LEU A 605 -0.91 12.33 -5.81
C LEU A 605 0.36 11.98 -5.04
N VAL A 606 0.95 10.81 -5.31
CA VAL A 606 2.20 10.34 -4.66
C VAL A 606 3.40 11.23 -4.98
N LYS A 607 3.48 11.75 -6.21
CA LYS A 607 4.58 12.64 -6.66
C LYS A 607 4.44 14.08 -6.16
N HIS A 608 3.27 14.47 -5.66
CA HIS A 608 3.00 15.84 -5.26
C HIS A 608 3.65 16.19 -3.92
N SER A 609 4.22 17.39 -3.80
CA SER A 609 4.93 17.86 -2.58
C SER A 609 4.05 17.85 -1.31
N ARG A 610 2.72 17.88 -1.48
CA ARG A 610 1.73 17.90 -0.39
C ARG A 610 1.02 16.57 -0.17
N PHE A 611 1.58 15.46 -0.65
CA PHE A 611 1.00 14.13 -0.54
C PHE A 611 0.44 13.82 0.85
N HIS A 612 1.26 13.89 1.90
CA HIS A 612 0.85 13.54 3.27
C HIS A 612 -0.31 14.40 3.80
N PHE A 613 -0.32 15.69 3.47
CA PHE A 613 -1.41 16.60 3.85
C PHE A 613 -2.73 16.19 3.19
N LEU A 614 -2.71 15.94 1.88
CA LEU A 614 -3.87 15.50 1.14
C LEU A 614 -4.34 14.11 1.57
N GLN A 615 -3.40 13.20 1.82
CA GLN A 615 -3.67 11.85 2.29
C GLN A 615 -4.44 11.87 3.61
N HIS A 616 -3.99 12.68 4.57
CA HIS A 616 -4.67 12.85 5.85
C HIS A 616 -6.07 13.47 5.69
N TRP A 617 -6.20 14.47 4.82
CA TRP A 617 -7.49 15.12 4.56
C TRP A 617 -8.49 14.17 3.87
N LEU A 618 -8.07 13.45 2.83
CA LEU A 618 -8.85 12.45 2.12
C LEU A 618 -9.33 11.33 3.06
N ALA A 619 -8.45 10.86 3.94
CA ALA A 619 -8.76 9.89 4.97
C ALA A 619 -9.83 10.40 5.95
N LYS A 620 -9.68 11.63 6.45
CA LYS A 620 -10.54 12.20 7.47
C LYS A 620 -11.92 12.61 6.95
N GLU A 621 -11.96 13.32 5.82
CA GLU A 621 -13.20 13.94 5.33
C GLU A 621 -13.97 13.03 4.37
N ALA A 622 -13.26 12.35 3.46
CA ALA A 622 -13.86 11.52 2.42
C ALA A 622 -13.80 10.01 2.70
N ARG A 623 -13.11 9.58 3.77
CA ARG A 623 -12.83 8.16 4.09
C ARG A 623 -12.14 7.43 2.93
N VAL A 624 -11.30 8.16 2.18
CA VAL A 624 -10.44 7.62 1.13
C VAL A 624 -9.14 7.17 1.79
N MET A 625 -9.08 5.87 2.09
CA MET A 625 -8.01 5.24 2.86
C MET A 625 -7.13 4.37 1.97
N PRO A 626 -5.86 4.14 2.37
CA PRO A 626 -5.05 3.12 1.72
C PRO A 626 -5.72 1.76 1.87
N TYR A 627 -5.57 0.91 0.86
CA TYR A 627 -6.17 -0.42 0.81
C TYR A 627 -5.10 -1.43 0.41
N SER A 628 -4.85 -2.40 1.29
CA SER A 628 -3.89 -3.48 1.01
C SER A 628 -4.55 -4.61 0.21
N ALA A 629 -3.74 -5.51 -0.36
CA ALA A 629 -4.25 -6.73 -0.96
C ALA A 629 -4.98 -7.61 0.07
N SER A 630 -4.51 -7.63 1.32
CA SER A 630 -5.15 -8.35 2.43
C SER A 630 -6.53 -7.79 2.78
N ASP A 631 -6.66 -6.46 2.90
CA ASP A 631 -7.96 -5.81 3.17
C ASP A 631 -8.96 -6.08 2.03
N PHE A 632 -8.47 -6.05 0.79
CA PHE A 632 -9.27 -6.37 -0.38
C PHE A 632 -9.71 -7.84 -0.39
N ALA A 633 -8.82 -8.78 -0.07
CA ALA A 633 -9.14 -10.20 0.05
C ALA A 633 -10.19 -10.47 1.14
N GLU A 634 -10.07 -9.84 2.31
CA GLU A 634 -11.02 -9.99 3.42
C GLU A 634 -12.42 -9.49 3.03
N HIS A 635 -12.51 -8.31 2.40
CA HIS A 635 -13.78 -7.77 1.93
C HIS A 635 -14.38 -8.64 0.83
N LEU A 636 -13.59 -9.10 -0.14
CA LEU A 636 -14.07 -9.99 -1.20
C LEU A 636 -14.56 -11.33 -0.64
N CYS A 637 -13.87 -11.90 0.36
CA CYS A 637 -14.29 -13.10 1.07
C CYS A 637 -15.67 -12.91 1.71
N SER A 638 -15.86 -11.83 2.46
CA SER A 638 -17.15 -11.48 3.08
C SER A 638 -18.26 -11.24 2.04
N PHE A 639 -17.91 -10.62 0.90
CA PHE A 639 -18.84 -10.38 -0.20
C PHE A 639 -19.28 -11.69 -0.87
N VAL A 640 -18.37 -12.63 -1.09
CA VAL A 640 -18.68 -13.97 -1.63
C VAL A 640 -19.58 -14.75 -0.68
N GLU A 641 -19.29 -14.72 0.63
CA GLU A 641 -20.14 -15.36 1.66
C GLU A 641 -21.57 -14.83 1.66
N THR A 642 -21.74 -13.53 1.41
CA THR A 642 -23.04 -12.86 1.41
C THR A 642 -23.82 -13.12 0.12
N ASN A 643 -23.19 -13.02 -1.05
CA ASN A 643 -23.85 -13.15 -2.35
C ASN A 643 -24.01 -14.59 -2.82
N LYS A 644 -23.19 -15.52 -2.30
CA LYS A 644 -23.20 -16.96 -2.63
C LYS A 644 -23.02 -17.26 -4.13
N ASP A 645 -22.31 -16.42 -4.87
CA ASP A 645 -22.00 -16.63 -6.29
C ASP A 645 -20.72 -17.49 -6.45
N PRO A 646 -20.81 -18.68 -7.07
CA PRO A 646 -19.65 -19.53 -7.35
C PRO A 646 -18.58 -18.83 -8.19
N LYS A 647 -18.95 -17.95 -9.15
CA LYS A 647 -17.96 -17.28 -10.02
C LYS A 647 -17.03 -16.38 -9.21
N LEU A 648 -17.57 -15.67 -8.22
CA LEU A 648 -16.78 -14.82 -7.32
C LEU A 648 -15.82 -15.62 -6.43
N ALA A 649 -16.16 -16.86 -6.09
CA ALA A 649 -15.26 -17.75 -5.34
C ALA A 649 -14.04 -18.17 -6.18
N VAL A 650 -14.23 -18.40 -7.48
CA VAL A 650 -13.11 -18.64 -8.41
C VAL A 650 -12.26 -17.38 -8.56
N SER A 651 -12.88 -16.21 -8.75
CA SER A 651 -12.16 -14.93 -8.84
C SER A 651 -11.37 -14.59 -7.56
N LEU A 652 -11.90 -14.91 -6.38
CA LEU A 652 -11.17 -14.77 -5.11
C LEU A 652 -9.96 -15.70 -5.03
N ALA A 653 -10.08 -16.95 -5.49
CA ALA A 653 -8.94 -17.87 -5.54
C ALA A 653 -7.87 -17.40 -6.55
N GLN A 654 -8.30 -16.90 -7.71
CA GLN A 654 -7.42 -16.29 -8.72
C GLN A 654 -6.71 -15.05 -8.16
N PHE A 655 -7.43 -14.18 -7.42
CA PHE A 655 -6.85 -13.04 -6.71
C PHE A 655 -5.73 -13.45 -5.77
N LEU A 656 -5.97 -14.45 -4.91
CA LEU A 656 -4.98 -14.92 -3.94
C LEU A 656 -3.76 -15.56 -4.61
N PHE A 657 -3.96 -16.30 -5.71
CA PHE A 657 -2.86 -16.88 -6.48
C PHE A 657 -1.97 -15.81 -7.12
N VAL A 658 -2.58 -14.85 -7.82
CA VAL A 658 -1.83 -13.80 -8.52
C VAL A 658 -1.20 -12.82 -7.53
N SER A 659 -1.90 -12.44 -6.46
CA SER A 659 -1.32 -11.59 -5.40
C SER A 659 -0.11 -12.25 -4.72
N HIS A 660 -0.14 -13.57 -4.49
CA HIS A 660 1.02 -14.29 -3.98
C HIS A 660 2.19 -14.29 -4.98
N LYS A 661 1.91 -14.56 -6.26
CA LYS A 661 2.93 -14.55 -7.32
C LYS A 661 3.60 -13.17 -7.48
N MET A 662 2.85 -12.10 -7.28
CA MET A 662 3.34 -10.72 -7.33
C MET A 662 3.93 -10.21 -5.99
N ASN A 663 3.97 -11.04 -4.94
CA ASN A 663 4.41 -10.67 -3.59
C ASN A 663 3.60 -9.51 -2.96
N PHE A 664 2.32 -9.37 -3.29
CA PHE A 664 1.43 -8.36 -2.69
C PHE A 664 0.80 -8.81 -1.37
N ILE A 665 0.84 -10.10 -1.05
CA ILE A 665 0.32 -10.67 0.18
C ILE A 665 1.37 -11.58 0.83
N ASP A 666 1.59 -11.41 2.13
CA ASP A 666 2.55 -12.24 2.86
C ASP A 666 2.05 -13.69 3.02
N GLU A 667 2.98 -14.63 3.18
CA GLU A 667 2.68 -16.06 3.29
C GLU A 667 1.77 -16.39 4.50
N ASP A 668 1.95 -15.69 5.62
CA ASP A 668 1.17 -15.86 6.84
C ASP A 668 -0.30 -15.45 6.64
N PHE A 669 -0.53 -14.30 6.00
CA PHE A 669 -1.88 -13.83 5.67
C PHE A 669 -2.53 -14.74 4.61
N LEU A 670 -1.76 -15.18 3.61
CA LEU A 670 -2.24 -16.09 2.59
C LEU A 670 -2.74 -17.41 3.18
N SER A 671 -1.97 -18.03 4.09
CA SER A 671 -2.40 -19.26 4.77
C SER A 671 -3.70 -19.04 5.55
N CYS A 672 -3.82 -17.90 6.25
CA CYS A 672 -5.05 -17.54 6.96
C CYS A 672 -6.26 -17.40 6.03
N PHE A 673 -6.10 -16.72 4.88
CA PHE A 673 -7.18 -16.56 3.91
C PHE A 673 -7.55 -17.88 3.23
N CYS A 674 -6.58 -18.67 2.75
CA CYS A 674 -6.85 -19.96 2.10
C CYS A 674 -7.59 -20.96 3.01
N LYS A 675 -7.40 -20.86 4.34
CA LYS A 675 -8.17 -21.62 5.34
C LYS A 675 -9.61 -21.15 5.51
N LYS A 676 -9.93 -19.90 5.15
CA LYS A 676 -11.26 -19.30 5.33
C LYS A 676 -12.07 -19.15 4.04
N ILE A 677 -11.41 -19.09 2.88
CA ILE A 677 -12.10 -18.80 1.61
C ILE A 677 -13.21 -19.82 1.32
N PRO A 678 -14.36 -19.36 0.80
CA PRO A 678 -15.34 -20.23 0.21
C PRO A 678 -14.74 -21.01 -0.96
N ILE A 679 -15.01 -22.32 -1.04
CA ILE A 679 -14.56 -23.17 -2.16
C ILE A 679 -15.73 -23.80 -2.89
N ILE A 680 -15.51 -24.10 -4.16
CA ILE A 680 -16.41 -24.93 -4.96
C ILE A 680 -16.00 -26.40 -4.77
N ASP A 681 -16.95 -27.24 -4.37
CA ASP A 681 -16.72 -28.67 -4.21
C ASP A 681 -16.70 -29.43 -5.55
N GLY A 682 -16.31 -30.71 -5.52
CA GLY A 682 -16.33 -31.62 -6.67
C GLY A 682 -17.69 -31.75 -7.39
N TYR A 683 -18.77 -31.32 -6.76
CA TYR A 683 -20.13 -31.32 -7.33
C TYR A 683 -20.57 -29.94 -7.81
N GLY A 684 -19.71 -28.93 -7.77
CA GLY A 684 -20.00 -27.56 -8.22
C GLY A 684 -20.73 -26.69 -7.18
N HIS A 685 -20.88 -27.14 -5.93
CA HIS A 685 -21.54 -26.37 -4.88
C HIS A 685 -20.56 -25.47 -4.12
N LEU A 686 -20.99 -24.24 -3.81
CA LEU A 686 -20.23 -23.31 -3.00
C LEU A 686 -20.32 -23.66 -1.50
N ARG A 687 -19.17 -23.93 -0.88
CA ARG A 687 -19.01 -24.22 0.55
C ARG A 687 -18.40 -23.03 1.26
N THR A 688 -19.19 -22.34 2.08
CA THR A 688 -18.79 -21.11 2.80
C THR A 688 -18.29 -21.35 4.23
N LYS A 689 -18.37 -22.59 4.77
CA LYS A 689 -17.91 -22.93 6.13
C LYS A 689 -16.81 -23.99 6.08
N ARG A 690 -15.63 -23.66 6.62
CA ARG A 690 -14.42 -24.51 6.63
C ARG A 690 -14.30 -25.40 7.88
N VAL A 691 -15.28 -26.27 8.10
CA VAL A 691 -15.20 -27.36 9.12
C VAL A 691 -14.81 -28.70 8.45
N GLU A 692 -14.65 -28.68 7.13
CA GLU A 692 -14.50 -29.83 6.26
C GLU A 692 -13.01 -30.10 5.95
N THR A 693 -12.63 -31.37 5.95
CA THR A 693 -11.30 -31.85 5.52
C THR A 693 -11.23 -31.85 4.00
N LEU A 694 -10.30 -31.08 3.44
CA LEU A 694 -10.16 -30.93 2.00
C LEU A 694 -9.30 -32.02 1.40
N VAL A 695 -9.77 -32.57 0.29
CA VAL A 695 -9.06 -33.62 -0.44
C VAL A 695 -8.82 -33.21 -1.89
N PRO A 696 -7.62 -33.51 -2.44
CA PRO A 696 -7.30 -33.14 -3.80
C PRO A 696 -8.02 -34.05 -4.80
N ALA A 697 -8.88 -33.47 -5.64
CA ALA A 697 -9.55 -34.15 -6.76
C ALA A 697 -8.68 -34.26 -8.02
N SER A 698 -7.41 -33.84 -7.96
CA SER A 698 -6.54 -33.75 -9.13
C SER A 698 -6.21 -35.13 -9.75
N PRO A 699 -6.14 -35.25 -11.09
CA PRO A 699 -5.65 -36.45 -11.78
C PRO A 699 -4.21 -36.78 -11.35
N GLY A 700 -4.05 -37.78 -10.48
CA GLY A 700 -2.75 -38.17 -9.92
C GLY A 700 -2.75 -38.36 -8.40
N SER A 701 -3.72 -37.77 -7.71
CA SER A 701 -3.97 -37.89 -6.27
C SER A 701 -4.15 -39.35 -5.83
N LYS A 702 -3.55 -39.73 -4.70
CA LYS A 702 -3.70 -41.08 -4.12
C LYS A 702 -5.13 -41.32 -3.66
N TRP A 703 -5.81 -40.27 -3.17
CA TRP A 703 -7.23 -40.28 -2.83
C TRP A 703 -8.09 -40.71 -4.02
N MET A 704 -7.94 -40.04 -5.16
CA MET A 704 -8.67 -40.36 -6.40
C MET A 704 -8.34 -41.76 -6.94
N LYS A 705 -7.07 -42.19 -6.85
CA LYS A 705 -6.67 -43.53 -7.28
C LYS A 705 -7.31 -44.64 -6.45
N LEU A 706 -7.50 -44.43 -5.13
CA LEU A 706 -8.12 -45.41 -4.25
C LEU A 706 -9.65 -45.37 -4.33
N LEU A 707 -10.27 -44.19 -4.27
CA LEU A 707 -11.72 -44.04 -4.12
C LEU A 707 -12.49 -43.88 -5.44
N GLY A 708 -11.80 -43.51 -6.52
CA GLY A 708 -12.44 -43.19 -7.80
C GLY A 708 -12.98 -41.75 -7.85
N PRO A 709 -13.75 -41.39 -8.90
CA PRO A 709 -14.20 -40.01 -9.14
C PRO A 709 -15.31 -39.52 -8.21
N ASN A 710 -15.97 -40.42 -7.49
CA ASN A 710 -17.05 -40.08 -6.58
C ASN A 710 -16.57 -40.23 -5.13
N ASN A 711 -16.50 -39.13 -4.39
CA ASN A 711 -16.09 -39.16 -2.99
C ASN A 711 -17.21 -39.71 -2.10
N PRO A 712 -16.98 -40.86 -1.42
CA PRO A 712 -17.99 -41.50 -0.58
C PRO A 712 -18.13 -40.88 0.82
N PHE A 713 -17.30 -39.88 1.16
CA PHE A 713 -17.17 -39.33 2.51
C PHE A 713 -17.61 -37.87 2.63
N VAL A 714 -18.34 -37.33 1.66
CA VAL A 714 -18.88 -35.96 1.69
C VAL A 714 -19.74 -35.71 2.93
N GLU A 715 -20.59 -36.68 3.31
CA GLU A 715 -21.43 -36.62 4.52
C GLU A 715 -20.63 -36.70 5.83
N HIS A 716 -19.35 -37.11 5.74
CA HIS A 716 -18.41 -37.18 6.85
C HIS A 716 -17.41 -36.02 6.82
N PHE A 717 -17.76 -34.92 6.15
CA PHE A 717 -16.98 -33.69 6.05
C PHE A 717 -15.65 -33.82 5.28
N TYR A 718 -15.52 -34.79 4.36
CA TYR A 718 -14.40 -34.85 3.41
C TYR A 718 -14.85 -34.30 2.06
N VAL A 719 -14.32 -33.16 1.64
CA VAL A 719 -14.81 -32.44 0.46
C VAL A 719 -13.73 -32.29 -0.60
N ASP A 720 -14.07 -32.71 -1.82
CA ASP A 720 -13.21 -32.59 -2.99
C ASP A 720 -13.11 -31.14 -3.44
N LEU A 721 -11.90 -30.68 -3.78
CA LEU A 721 -11.73 -29.41 -4.51
C LEU A 721 -12.26 -29.57 -5.94
N GLY A 722 -13.17 -28.70 -6.39
CA GLY A 722 -13.78 -28.77 -7.71
C GLY A 722 -12.79 -28.71 -8.88
N GLU A 723 -13.08 -29.42 -9.97
CA GLU A 723 -12.27 -29.42 -11.21
C GLU A 723 -12.16 -28.04 -11.87
N ILE A 724 -13.10 -27.13 -11.56
CA ILE A 724 -13.08 -25.74 -12.03
C ILE A 724 -11.79 -24.99 -11.66
N TYR A 725 -11.09 -25.40 -10.59
CA TYR A 725 -9.79 -24.84 -10.22
C TYR A 725 -8.61 -25.43 -11.02
N ALA A 726 -8.83 -26.50 -11.78
CA ALA A 726 -7.82 -27.10 -12.65
C ALA A 726 -7.79 -26.46 -14.04
N GLU A 727 -8.85 -25.77 -14.45
CA GLU A 727 -8.95 -25.13 -15.77
C GLU A 727 -7.90 -24.02 -15.95
N SER A 728 -7.37 -23.89 -17.17
CA SER A 728 -6.56 -22.73 -17.52
C SER A 728 -7.44 -21.49 -17.59
N SER A 729 -6.97 -20.36 -17.04
CA SER A 729 -7.72 -19.10 -17.08
C SER A 729 -6.82 -17.93 -17.41
N GLN A 730 -7.42 -16.86 -17.93
CA GLN A 730 -6.79 -15.56 -18.06
C GLN A 730 -7.56 -14.61 -17.15
N PHE A 731 -6.85 -13.94 -16.23
CA PHE A 731 -7.47 -13.09 -15.22
C PHE A 731 -6.54 -11.93 -14.89
N ALA A 732 -7.05 -10.69 -14.92
CA ALA A 732 -6.30 -9.44 -14.72
C ALA A 732 -4.99 -9.40 -15.52
N GLY A 733 -5.07 -9.70 -16.83
CA GLY A 733 -3.93 -9.72 -17.76
C GLY A 733 -2.95 -10.88 -17.57
N GLN A 734 -3.10 -11.73 -16.54
CA GLN A 734 -2.21 -12.85 -16.24
C GLN A 734 -2.81 -14.17 -16.73
N HIS A 735 -1.97 -15.00 -17.37
CA HIS A 735 -2.33 -16.37 -17.70
C HIS A 735 -2.03 -17.30 -16.53
N ILE A 736 -3.04 -18.03 -16.07
CA ILE A 736 -2.94 -19.08 -15.07
C ILE A 736 -2.99 -20.43 -15.81
N PRO A 737 -1.87 -21.16 -15.88
CA PRO A 737 -1.81 -22.45 -16.56
C PRO A 737 -2.69 -23.51 -15.88
N GLU A 738 -3.08 -24.52 -16.65
CA GLU A 738 -3.85 -25.68 -16.17
C GLU A 738 -3.22 -26.27 -14.89
N LYS A 739 -4.05 -26.65 -13.92
CA LYS A 739 -3.70 -27.27 -12.62
C LYS A 739 -2.90 -26.39 -11.64
N GLN A 740 -2.41 -25.21 -12.02
CA GLN A 740 -1.63 -24.37 -11.10
C GLN A 740 -2.48 -23.76 -9.98
N LEU A 741 -3.69 -23.29 -10.31
CA LEU A 741 -4.61 -22.73 -9.31
C LEU A 741 -5.06 -23.81 -8.32
N LEU A 742 -5.41 -25.01 -8.80
CA LEU A 742 -5.73 -26.16 -7.96
C LEU A 742 -4.55 -26.56 -7.06
N SER A 743 -3.33 -26.61 -7.60
CA SER A 743 -2.10 -26.91 -6.84
C SER A 743 -1.86 -25.87 -5.73
N PHE A 744 -2.07 -24.59 -6.04
CA PHE A 744 -1.94 -23.49 -5.09
C PHE A 744 -2.95 -23.58 -3.95
N ILE A 745 -4.24 -23.72 -4.29
CA ILE A 745 -5.29 -23.86 -3.27
C ILE A 745 -5.00 -25.10 -2.41
N SER A 746 -4.64 -26.23 -3.03
CA SER A 746 -4.31 -27.47 -2.32
C SER A 746 -3.16 -27.27 -1.31
N LYS A 747 -2.07 -26.62 -1.74
CA LYS A 747 -0.91 -26.31 -0.88
C LYS A 747 -1.27 -25.41 0.31
N HIS A 748 -2.03 -24.34 0.08
CA HIS A 748 -2.26 -23.30 1.10
C HIS A 748 -3.52 -23.50 1.94
N SER A 749 -4.44 -24.39 1.55
CA SER A 749 -5.67 -24.72 2.30
C SER A 749 -5.54 -25.98 3.18
N GLU A 750 -4.32 -26.49 3.36
CA GLU A 750 -4.03 -27.73 4.11
C GLU A 750 -4.72 -28.98 3.53
N ALA A 751 -5.10 -28.94 2.25
CA ALA A 751 -5.64 -30.12 1.58
C ALA A 751 -4.57 -31.22 1.59
N SER A 752 -4.90 -32.30 2.27
CA SER A 752 -4.00 -33.42 2.45
C SER A 752 -4.45 -34.56 1.56
N ASP A 753 -3.53 -35.13 0.80
CA ASP A 753 -3.80 -36.39 0.09
C ASP A 753 -3.87 -37.55 1.10
N LEU A 754 -4.31 -38.73 0.66
CA LEU A 754 -4.63 -39.93 1.45
C LEU A 754 -3.68 -40.21 2.63
N ASP A 755 -2.37 -40.06 2.42
CA ASP A 755 -1.32 -40.28 3.41
C ASP A 755 -1.41 -39.38 4.65
N GLY A 756 -1.96 -38.17 4.45
CA GLY A 756 -2.07 -37.12 5.44
C GLY A 756 -3.41 -37.07 6.15
N LEU A 757 -4.35 -37.96 5.81
CA LEU A 757 -5.73 -37.89 6.28
C LEU A 757 -6.02 -38.95 7.35
N PRO A 758 -6.73 -38.61 8.44
CA PRO A 758 -7.32 -39.63 9.29
C PRO A 758 -8.45 -40.35 8.53
N PRO A 759 -8.64 -41.66 8.72
CA PRO A 759 -9.83 -42.33 8.19
C PRO A 759 -11.10 -41.86 8.95
N PRO A 760 -12.24 -41.65 8.27
CA PRO A 760 -13.51 -41.33 8.93
C PRO A 760 -14.11 -42.56 9.64
N ASP A 761 -14.97 -42.36 10.64
CA ASP A 761 -15.80 -43.44 11.21
C ASP A 761 -16.97 -43.82 10.28
N ALA A 762 -16.63 -44.35 9.11
CA ALA A 762 -17.57 -44.70 8.04
C ALA A 762 -17.11 -45.96 7.29
N PRO A 763 -18.03 -46.76 6.72
CA PRO A 763 -17.67 -47.91 5.89
C PRO A 763 -16.97 -47.49 4.59
N LEU A 764 -15.83 -48.10 4.28
CA LEU A 764 -15.11 -47.91 3.01
C LEU A 764 -15.70 -48.83 1.93
N GLN A 765 -16.61 -48.30 1.10
CA GLN A 765 -17.31 -49.08 0.07
C GLN A 765 -16.36 -49.75 -0.94
N VAL A 766 -15.24 -49.10 -1.26
CA VAL A 766 -14.26 -49.62 -2.23
C VAL A 766 -13.57 -50.88 -1.71
N ALA A 767 -13.50 -51.08 -0.39
CA ALA A 767 -13.01 -52.33 0.21
C ALA A 767 -13.97 -53.53 -0.02
N SER A 768 -15.23 -53.29 -0.41
CA SER A 768 -16.16 -54.34 -0.84
C SER A 768 -15.95 -54.77 -2.29
N SER A 769 -15.06 -54.09 -3.03
CA SER A 769 -14.77 -54.31 -4.44
C SER A 769 -13.41 -54.99 -4.67
N LYS A 770 -13.11 -55.34 -5.93
CA LYS A 770 -11.82 -55.95 -6.33
C LYS A 770 -10.75 -54.87 -6.51
N LEU A 771 -9.88 -54.68 -5.51
CA LEU A 771 -8.81 -53.69 -5.60
C LEU A 771 -7.66 -54.17 -6.48
N THR A 772 -7.08 -53.25 -7.25
CA THR A 772 -5.81 -53.48 -7.94
C THR A 772 -4.66 -53.59 -6.94
N CYS A 773 -3.53 -54.13 -7.39
CA CYS A 773 -2.30 -54.23 -6.59
C CYS A 773 -1.88 -52.87 -6.00
N ASP A 774 -1.90 -51.81 -6.83
CA ASP A 774 -1.50 -50.47 -6.38
C ASP A 774 -2.54 -49.85 -5.42
N GLN A 775 -3.85 -50.05 -5.64
CA GLN A 775 -4.89 -49.59 -4.70
C GLN A 775 -4.83 -50.29 -3.34
N ALA A 776 -4.56 -51.59 -3.32
CA ALA A 776 -4.36 -52.34 -2.09
C ALA A 776 -3.17 -51.81 -1.28
N PHE A 777 -2.06 -51.46 -1.95
CA PHE A 777 -0.92 -50.82 -1.27
C PHE A 777 -1.26 -49.42 -0.76
N LEU A 778 -2.00 -48.61 -1.52
CA LEU A 778 -2.47 -47.29 -1.05
C LEU A 778 -3.34 -47.41 0.20
N LEU A 779 -4.25 -48.38 0.26
CA LEU A 779 -5.08 -48.65 1.43
C LEU A 779 -4.24 -49.08 2.65
N LEU A 780 -3.25 -49.96 2.44
CA LEU A 780 -2.36 -50.41 3.51
C LEU A 780 -1.41 -49.30 3.99
N ASP A 781 -0.88 -48.47 3.09
CA ASP A 781 -0.09 -47.29 3.43
C ASP A 781 -0.91 -46.26 4.22
N TRP A 782 -2.18 -46.07 3.86
CA TRP A 782 -3.09 -45.19 4.59
C TRP A 782 -3.31 -45.69 6.02
N ILE A 783 -3.61 -46.99 6.20
CA ILE A 783 -3.75 -47.63 7.51
C ILE A 783 -2.47 -47.50 8.33
N ARG A 784 -1.31 -47.73 7.72
CA ARG A 784 0.01 -47.58 8.37
C ARG A 784 0.20 -46.18 8.93
N LYS A 785 -0.01 -45.16 8.10
CA LYS A 785 0.20 -43.75 8.48
C LYS A 785 -0.84 -43.26 9.48
N ALA A 786 -2.10 -43.68 9.33
CA ALA A 786 -3.14 -43.39 10.30
C ALA A 786 -2.78 -43.98 11.68
N ARG A 787 -2.30 -45.23 11.72
CA ARG A 787 -1.87 -45.89 12.96
C ARG A 787 -0.62 -45.30 13.60
N ALA A 788 0.27 -44.72 12.81
CA ALA A 788 1.43 -44.00 13.32
C ALA A 788 1.02 -42.72 14.07
N ARG A 789 -0.15 -42.14 13.76
CA ARG A 789 -0.69 -40.94 14.41
C ARG A 789 -1.61 -41.27 15.57
N ASP A 790 -2.53 -42.21 15.36
CA ASP A 790 -3.48 -42.70 16.37
C ASP A 790 -3.50 -44.23 16.36
N PRO A 791 -3.10 -44.90 17.46
CA PRO A 791 -3.16 -46.35 17.56
C PRO A 791 -4.56 -46.93 17.38
N SER A 792 -5.61 -46.15 17.67
CA SER A 792 -7.02 -46.54 17.55
C SER A 792 -7.60 -46.06 16.22
N LEU A 793 -7.94 -47.01 15.35
CA LEU A 793 -8.62 -46.72 14.09
C LEU A 793 -10.15 -46.78 14.28
N PRO A 794 -10.93 -45.98 13.54
CA PRO A 794 -12.39 -46.00 13.64
C PRO A 794 -12.99 -47.38 13.35
N GLU A 795 -13.95 -47.78 14.19
CA GLU A 795 -14.48 -49.14 14.19
C GLU A 795 -15.21 -49.49 12.89
N LYS A 796 -16.03 -48.57 12.35
CA LYS A 796 -16.78 -48.82 11.11
C LYS A 796 -15.85 -48.93 9.90
N PHE A 797 -14.81 -48.10 9.85
CA PHE A 797 -13.80 -48.16 8.81
C PHE A 797 -13.06 -49.49 8.84
N VAL A 798 -12.46 -49.85 9.98
CA VAL A 798 -11.70 -51.10 10.11
C VAL A 798 -12.56 -52.33 9.84
N THR A 799 -13.80 -52.35 10.35
CA THR A 799 -14.73 -53.47 10.15
C THR A 799 -15.06 -53.63 8.67
N SER A 800 -15.31 -52.54 7.94
CA SER A 800 -15.57 -52.60 6.50
C SER A 800 -14.37 -53.12 5.71
N VAL A 801 -13.14 -52.70 6.05
CA VAL A 801 -11.93 -53.15 5.36
C VAL A 801 -11.59 -54.61 5.71
N ARG A 802 -11.79 -55.01 6.97
CA ARG A 802 -11.57 -56.37 7.46
C ARG A 802 -12.51 -57.39 6.80
N CYS A 803 -13.78 -57.02 6.63
CA CYS A 803 -14.81 -57.89 6.06
C CYS A 803 -14.93 -57.75 4.53
N GLY A 804 -14.40 -56.68 3.95
CA GLY A 804 -14.47 -56.39 2.52
C GLY A 804 -13.65 -57.37 1.66
N LYS A 805 -14.16 -57.71 0.47
CA LYS A 805 -13.57 -58.71 -0.44
C LYS A 805 -12.55 -58.12 -1.41
N TRP A 806 -11.56 -57.41 -0.89
CA TRP A 806 -10.58 -56.71 -1.72
C TRP A 806 -9.20 -57.38 -1.78
N LEU A 807 -8.88 -58.27 -0.85
CA LEU A 807 -7.56 -58.89 -0.76
C LEU A 807 -7.47 -60.07 -1.74
N LYS A 808 -6.45 -60.07 -2.60
CA LYS A 808 -6.27 -61.09 -3.63
C LYS A 808 -5.56 -62.33 -3.04
N ALA A 809 -6.27 -63.45 -3.11
CA ALA A 809 -5.74 -64.79 -2.84
C ALA A 809 -5.66 -65.60 -4.14
N TYR A 810 -4.93 -66.73 -4.08
CA TYR A 810 -4.80 -67.64 -5.23
C TYR A 810 -6.16 -68.14 -5.73
N SER A 811 -7.14 -68.30 -4.84
CA SER A 811 -8.51 -68.73 -5.18
C SER A 811 -9.46 -67.59 -5.59
N GLY A 812 -8.99 -66.33 -5.66
CA GLY A 812 -9.84 -65.17 -5.96
C GLY A 812 -9.71 -64.05 -4.91
N PHE A 813 -10.60 -63.06 -4.99
CA PHE A 813 -10.64 -61.96 -4.02
C PHE A 813 -11.43 -62.38 -2.78
N THR A 814 -10.90 -62.06 -1.60
CA THR A 814 -11.36 -62.55 -0.29
C THR A 814 -11.23 -61.46 0.77
N SER A 815 -11.80 -61.72 1.95
CA SER A 815 -11.72 -60.83 3.11
C SER A 815 -10.40 -61.04 3.86
N PRO A 816 -9.72 -59.97 4.31
CA PRO A 816 -8.51 -60.07 5.13
C PRO A 816 -8.64 -61.00 6.34
N SER A 817 -9.78 -60.97 7.04
CA SER A 817 -10.05 -61.83 8.21
C SER A 817 -10.10 -63.34 7.92
N GLN A 818 -10.26 -63.74 6.67
CA GLN A 818 -10.32 -65.15 6.22
C GLN A 818 -9.05 -65.57 5.46
N SER A 819 -8.02 -64.72 5.51
CA SER A 819 -6.83 -64.87 4.71
C SER A 819 -5.60 -65.18 5.54
N ILE A 820 -4.65 -65.88 4.92
CA ILE A 820 -3.39 -66.25 5.56
C ILE A 820 -2.21 -65.85 4.69
N LEU A 821 -1.18 -65.31 5.34
CA LEU A 821 0.12 -65.02 4.73
C LEU A 821 1.17 -66.02 5.26
N PRO A 822 1.42 -67.13 4.55
CA PRO A 822 2.41 -68.12 4.97
C PRO A 822 3.84 -67.62 4.78
N ASP A 823 4.76 -68.08 5.63
CA ASP A 823 6.20 -68.08 5.33
C ASP A 823 6.58 -69.28 4.44
N ALA A 824 7.85 -69.40 4.04
CA ALA A 824 8.28 -70.44 3.09
C ALA A 824 7.91 -71.87 3.56
N MET A 825 8.10 -72.17 4.84
CA MET A 825 7.75 -73.47 5.42
C MET A 825 6.24 -73.61 5.61
N GLY A 826 5.57 -72.55 6.05
CA GLY A 826 4.13 -72.48 6.17
C GLY A 826 3.41 -72.74 4.86
N LYS A 827 3.97 -72.31 3.72
CA LYS A 827 3.41 -72.60 2.39
C LYS A 827 3.47 -74.09 2.07
N ILE A 828 4.61 -74.73 2.33
CA ILE A 828 4.79 -76.19 2.11
C ILE A 828 3.78 -76.97 2.98
N ILE A 829 3.63 -76.61 4.25
CA ILE A 829 2.69 -77.26 5.16
C ILE A 829 1.23 -76.96 4.79
N PHE A 830 0.92 -75.73 4.39
CA PHE A 830 -0.42 -75.37 3.91
C PHE A 830 -0.80 -76.16 2.66
N ASP A 831 0.13 -76.34 1.72
CA ASP A 831 -0.09 -77.13 0.51
C ASP A 831 -0.23 -78.63 0.82
N MET A 832 0.59 -79.15 1.76
CA MET A 832 0.48 -80.52 2.26
C MET A 832 -0.87 -80.79 2.93
N MET A 833 -1.39 -79.83 3.70
CA MET A 833 -2.63 -79.95 4.48
C MET A 833 -3.81 -79.21 3.83
N ARG A 834 -3.73 -78.92 2.53
CA ARG A 834 -4.73 -78.10 1.81
C ARG A 834 -6.15 -78.65 1.92
N CYS A 835 -6.29 -79.98 1.93
CA CYS A 835 -7.55 -80.71 2.12
C CYS A 835 -8.24 -80.42 3.47
N PHE A 836 -7.51 -79.98 4.49
CA PHE A 836 -8.08 -79.54 5.78
C PHE A 836 -8.35 -78.03 5.85
N LEU A 837 -7.89 -77.26 4.85
CA LEU A 837 -7.81 -75.79 4.88
C LEU A 837 -8.56 -75.11 3.71
N GLU A 838 -9.54 -75.78 3.10
CA GLU A 838 -10.22 -75.33 1.88
C GLU A 838 -10.92 -73.95 1.98
N ASP A 839 -11.38 -73.60 3.19
CA ASP A 839 -12.05 -72.35 3.50
C ASP A 839 -11.09 -71.17 3.73
N ILE A 840 -9.84 -71.45 4.09
CA ILE A 840 -8.81 -70.43 4.32
C ILE A 840 -8.12 -70.08 3.02
N LYS A 841 -8.02 -68.77 2.74
CA LYS A 841 -7.49 -68.29 1.47
C LYS A 841 -6.06 -67.80 1.63
N MET A 842 -5.13 -68.47 0.94
CA MET A 842 -3.72 -68.07 0.89
C MET A 842 -3.56 -66.83 0.01
N ILE A 843 -2.96 -65.78 0.56
CA ILE A 843 -2.69 -64.52 -0.15
C ILE A 843 -1.76 -64.77 -1.35
N ASP A 844 -2.13 -64.21 -2.50
CA ASP A 844 -1.38 -64.28 -3.74
C ASP A 844 -0.22 -63.28 -3.69
N GLN A 845 0.94 -63.73 -3.20
CA GLN A 845 2.10 -62.85 -3.04
C GLN A 845 2.65 -62.36 -4.39
N GLU A 846 2.45 -63.12 -5.47
CA GLU A 846 2.92 -62.75 -6.82
C GLU A 846 2.10 -61.59 -7.39
N PHE A 847 0.78 -61.60 -7.23
CA PHE A 847 -0.08 -60.46 -7.58
C PHE A 847 0.40 -59.17 -6.90
N TYR A 848 0.88 -59.28 -5.65
CA TYR A 848 1.44 -58.17 -4.88
C TYR A 848 2.94 -57.97 -5.06
N ARG A 849 3.54 -58.48 -6.14
CA ARG A 849 4.97 -58.32 -6.48
C ARG A 849 5.90 -58.73 -5.32
N ASN A 850 5.49 -59.71 -4.51
CA ASN A 850 6.14 -60.18 -3.28
C ASN A 850 6.39 -59.10 -2.21
N LYS A 851 5.68 -57.96 -2.26
CA LYS A 851 5.86 -56.83 -1.33
C LYS A 851 4.81 -56.77 -0.22
N ILE A 852 3.70 -57.52 -0.32
CA ILE A 852 2.63 -57.48 0.68
C ILE A 852 3.08 -57.90 2.09
N GLY A 853 4.11 -58.74 2.19
CA GLY A 853 4.73 -59.10 3.46
C GLY A 853 5.36 -57.94 4.23
N LEU A 854 5.64 -56.80 3.57
CA LEU A 854 6.09 -55.58 4.23
C LEU A 854 4.99 -54.93 5.08
N TYR A 855 3.72 -55.32 4.91
CA TYR A 855 2.54 -54.76 5.59
C TYR A 855 1.96 -55.66 6.68
N ARG A 856 2.82 -56.46 7.34
CA ARG A 856 2.42 -57.41 8.38
C ARG A 856 1.60 -56.78 9.50
N ASN A 857 2.02 -55.62 10.00
CA ASN A 857 1.35 -54.96 11.12
C ASN A 857 -0.06 -54.48 10.74
N GLU A 858 -0.24 -53.97 9.53
CA GLU A 858 -1.52 -53.48 9.02
C GLU A 858 -2.47 -54.64 8.72
N LEU A 859 -1.96 -55.68 8.05
CA LEU A 859 -2.71 -56.88 7.73
C LEU A 859 -3.15 -57.64 9.00
N ALA A 860 -2.34 -57.63 10.08
CA ALA A 860 -2.72 -58.21 11.37
C ALA A 860 -3.93 -57.54 12.00
N VAL A 861 -4.01 -56.19 11.96
CA VAL A 861 -5.18 -55.44 12.45
C VAL A 861 -6.44 -55.78 11.65
N LEU A 862 -6.26 -56.06 10.36
CA LEU A 862 -7.33 -56.50 9.47
C LEU A 862 -7.66 -57.99 9.60
N GLY A 863 -7.05 -58.71 10.55
CA GLY A 863 -7.39 -60.11 10.85
C GLY A 863 -6.72 -61.14 9.95
N VAL A 864 -5.71 -60.77 9.15
CA VAL A 864 -4.88 -61.73 8.42
C VAL A 864 -4.03 -62.51 9.42
N THR A 865 -3.98 -63.83 9.24
CA THR A 865 -3.11 -64.70 10.06
C THR A 865 -1.75 -64.88 9.38
N PHE A 866 -0.68 -65.08 10.16
CA PHE A 866 0.70 -65.13 9.63
C PHE A 866 1.46 -66.36 10.04
N GLY A 867 2.27 -66.84 9.10
CA GLY A 867 3.38 -67.76 9.38
C GLY A 867 2.98 -69.16 9.79
N LEU A 868 3.99 -70.01 9.90
CA LEU A 868 3.85 -71.42 10.22
C LEU A 868 3.12 -71.71 11.55
N PRO A 869 3.35 -71.00 12.69
CA PRO A 869 2.72 -71.36 13.96
C PRO A 869 1.19 -71.27 13.94
N ASN A 870 0.64 -70.27 13.25
CA ASN A 870 -0.81 -70.11 13.13
C ASN A 870 -1.43 -71.14 12.17
N ILE A 871 -0.70 -71.50 11.10
CA ILE A 871 -1.09 -72.59 10.19
C ILE A 871 -1.14 -73.91 10.95
N VAL A 872 -0.09 -74.22 11.70
CA VAL A 872 -0.01 -75.44 12.52
C VAL A 872 -1.16 -75.47 13.53
N LYS A 873 -1.39 -74.38 14.27
CA LYS A 873 -2.52 -74.30 15.23
C LYS A 873 -3.87 -74.56 14.56
N LEU A 874 -4.12 -73.92 13.43
CA LEU A 874 -5.37 -74.09 12.68
C LEU A 874 -5.54 -75.54 12.19
N ILE A 875 -4.46 -76.16 11.70
CA ILE A 875 -4.46 -77.58 11.29
C ILE A 875 -4.74 -78.48 12.50
N LEU A 876 -4.09 -78.24 13.65
CA LEU A 876 -4.31 -79.00 14.88
C LEU A 876 -5.78 -78.92 15.32
N ASP A 877 -6.37 -77.73 15.33
CA ASP A 877 -7.78 -77.53 15.69
C ASP A 877 -8.73 -78.27 14.73
N ARG A 878 -8.48 -78.17 13.41
CA ARG A 878 -9.32 -78.82 12.38
C ARG A 878 -9.21 -80.34 12.38
N THR A 879 -7.99 -80.86 12.49
CA THR A 879 -7.73 -82.31 12.55
C THR A 879 -8.30 -82.92 13.83
N ARG A 880 -8.22 -82.22 14.96
CA ARG A 880 -8.87 -82.63 16.22
C ARG A 880 -10.38 -82.80 16.08
N ILE A 881 -11.05 -81.86 15.41
CA ILE A 881 -12.50 -81.97 15.15
C ILE A 881 -12.81 -83.19 14.27
N ARG A 882 -11.94 -83.48 13.30
CA ARG A 882 -12.09 -84.61 12.36
C ARG A 882 -11.63 -85.95 12.91
N ALA A 883 -10.93 -85.99 14.05
CA ALA A 883 -10.47 -87.24 14.68
C ALA A 883 -11.61 -88.19 15.04
N SER A 884 -12.81 -87.66 15.28
CA SER A 884 -14.00 -88.44 15.68
C SER A 884 -14.74 -89.09 14.50
N CYS A 885 -14.31 -88.87 13.25
CA CYS A 885 -14.94 -89.41 12.05
C CYS A 885 -13.94 -90.14 11.15
N GLY A 886 -14.41 -91.11 10.36
CA GLY A 886 -13.59 -91.81 9.38
C GLY A 886 -12.93 -90.85 8.39
N MET A 887 -11.60 -90.96 8.22
CA MET A 887 -10.85 -90.15 7.27
C MET A 887 -10.64 -90.91 5.95
N SER A 888 -10.69 -90.18 4.83
CA SER A 888 -10.32 -90.76 3.54
C SER A 888 -8.84 -91.14 3.53
N LYS A 889 -8.46 -92.00 2.58
CA LYS A 889 -7.07 -92.36 2.30
C LYS A 889 -6.14 -91.15 2.21
N GLU A 890 -6.54 -90.13 1.45
CA GLU A 890 -5.72 -88.92 1.20
C GLU A 890 -5.57 -88.07 2.47
N LEU A 891 -6.65 -87.93 3.25
CA LEU A 891 -6.64 -87.19 4.51
C LEU A 891 -5.77 -87.88 5.56
N ALA A 892 -5.88 -89.21 5.67
CA ALA A 892 -5.07 -90.00 6.58
C ALA A 892 -3.57 -89.94 6.21
N CYS A 893 -3.23 -90.07 4.93
CA CYS A 893 -1.83 -89.94 4.48
C CYS A 893 -1.27 -88.53 4.72
N SER A 894 -2.04 -87.48 4.45
CA SER A 894 -1.62 -86.09 4.69
C SER A 894 -1.42 -85.82 6.18
N LEU A 895 -2.32 -86.36 7.02
CA LEU A 895 -2.19 -86.32 8.48
C LEU A 895 -0.93 -87.04 8.96
N LEU A 896 -0.61 -88.23 8.45
CA LEU A 896 0.58 -88.98 8.84
C LEU A 896 1.87 -88.25 8.46
N LEU A 897 1.93 -87.68 7.24
CA LEU A 897 3.03 -86.81 6.83
C LEU A 897 3.18 -85.59 7.77
N PHE A 898 2.06 -84.98 8.16
CA PHE A 898 2.05 -83.88 9.11
C PHE A 898 2.48 -84.31 10.53
N VAL A 899 2.09 -85.50 10.99
CA VAL A 899 2.56 -86.07 12.27
C VAL A 899 4.07 -86.31 12.23
N GLY A 900 4.59 -86.86 11.14
CA GLY A 900 6.03 -87.01 10.92
C GLY A 900 6.76 -85.68 10.97
N TYR A 901 6.19 -84.64 10.35
CA TYR A 901 6.70 -83.27 10.43
C TYR A 901 6.70 -82.72 11.87
N LEU A 902 5.57 -82.82 12.59
CA LEU A 902 5.47 -82.35 13.98
C LEU A 902 6.45 -83.08 14.92
N LYS A 903 6.68 -84.37 14.67
CA LYS A 903 7.68 -85.19 15.38
C LYS A 903 9.09 -84.68 15.12
N ALA A 904 9.45 -84.47 13.85
CA ALA A 904 10.76 -83.95 13.47
C ALA A 904 11.03 -82.54 14.02
N CYS A 905 9.99 -81.71 14.14
CA CYS A 905 10.08 -80.36 14.70
C CYS A 905 9.95 -80.30 16.23
N ASN A 906 9.71 -81.42 16.91
CA ASN A 906 9.45 -81.49 18.36
C ASN A 906 8.30 -80.57 18.83
N THR A 907 7.25 -80.44 18.01
CA THR A 907 6.07 -79.58 18.26
C THR A 907 4.78 -80.37 18.46
N LEU A 908 4.89 -81.63 18.88
CA LEU A 908 3.74 -82.48 19.17
C LEU A 908 3.05 -82.03 20.46
N ASP A 909 1.79 -81.64 20.34
CA ASP A 909 0.91 -81.41 21.49
C ASP A 909 0.32 -82.74 21.97
N GLU A 910 0.67 -83.17 23.19
CA GLU A 910 0.18 -84.42 23.77
C GLU A 910 -1.35 -84.46 23.95
N GLN A 911 -2.01 -83.31 24.15
CA GLN A 911 -3.47 -83.28 24.22
C GLN A 911 -4.10 -83.57 22.86
N TRP A 912 -3.54 -82.98 21.79
CA TRP A 912 -3.95 -83.26 20.42
C TRP A 912 -3.64 -84.71 20.04
N LEU A 913 -2.43 -85.19 20.35
CA LEU A 913 -2.01 -86.54 20.05
C LEU A 913 -2.92 -87.56 20.74
N THR A 914 -3.27 -87.34 22.01
CA THR A 914 -4.25 -88.17 22.74
C THR A 914 -5.61 -88.20 22.05
N ALA A 915 -6.09 -87.07 21.52
CA ALA A 915 -7.33 -87.02 20.76
C ALA A 915 -7.25 -87.84 19.46
N MET A 916 -6.12 -87.78 18.76
CA MET A 916 -5.88 -88.57 17.54
C MET A 916 -5.75 -90.07 17.84
N ARG A 917 -5.09 -90.45 18.93
CA ARG A 917 -4.90 -91.84 19.36
C ARG A 917 -6.22 -92.55 19.67
N LYS A 918 -7.19 -91.83 20.26
CA LYS A 918 -8.53 -92.33 20.64
C LYS A 918 -9.58 -92.15 19.54
N GLY A 919 -9.31 -91.30 18.56
CA GLY A 919 -10.26 -90.95 17.50
C GLY A 919 -10.46 -92.09 16.50
N ARG A 920 -11.70 -92.37 16.12
CA ARG A 920 -12.06 -93.46 15.19
C ARG A 920 -11.93 -93.03 13.72
N TRP A 921 -10.73 -92.67 13.30
CA TRP A 921 -10.48 -92.16 11.95
C TRP A 921 -9.70 -93.12 11.04
N LEU A 922 -9.05 -94.15 11.60
CA LEU A 922 -8.20 -95.09 10.86
C LEU A 922 -9.03 -96.27 10.33
N ARG A 923 -8.94 -96.58 9.03
CA ARG A 923 -9.69 -97.68 8.40
C ARG A 923 -9.01 -99.03 8.68
N THR A 924 -9.80 -99.97 9.18
CA THR A 924 -9.40 -101.34 9.48
C THR A 924 -10.39 -102.32 8.85
N SER A 925 -10.10 -103.61 8.93
CA SER A 925 -11.00 -104.71 8.56
C SER A 925 -12.37 -104.64 9.24
N GLN A 926 -12.50 -103.93 10.37
CA GLN A 926 -13.76 -103.71 11.10
C GLN A 926 -14.37 -102.32 10.90
N GLY A 927 -13.95 -101.60 9.87
CA GLY A 927 -14.34 -100.22 9.64
C GLY A 927 -13.41 -99.23 10.33
N TYR A 928 -13.90 -98.03 10.66
CA TYR A 928 -13.06 -96.99 11.24
C TYR A 928 -12.88 -97.18 12.75
N MET A 929 -11.64 -97.35 13.17
CA MET A 929 -11.23 -97.66 14.54
C MET A 929 -10.22 -96.66 15.06
N ALA A 930 -10.03 -96.65 16.38
CA ALA A 930 -8.99 -95.85 17.00
C ALA A 930 -7.61 -96.44 16.68
N PRO A 931 -6.59 -95.63 16.37
CA PRO A 931 -5.23 -96.11 16.19
C PRO A 931 -4.75 -97.00 17.34
N MET A 932 -5.06 -96.64 18.61
CA MET A 932 -4.73 -97.45 19.80
C MET A 932 -5.33 -98.86 19.82
N GLU A 933 -6.43 -99.06 19.11
CA GLU A 933 -7.13 -100.34 19.05
C GLU A 933 -6.76 -101.12 17.79
N SER A 934 -6.00 -100.51 16.86
CA SER A 934 -5.72 -101.04 15.54
C SER A 934 -4.38 -101.78 15.50
N VAL A 935 -4.30 -102.78 14.62
CA VAL A 935 -3.11 -103.63 14.46
C VAL A 935 -2.56 -103.49 13.05
N LEU A 936 -1.24 -103.35 12.93
CA LEU A 936 -0.53 -103.44 11.65
C LEU A 936 0.25 -104.76 11.59
N LEU A 937 -0.02 -105.57 10.56
CA LEU A 937 0.69 -106.81 10.31
C LEU A 937 1.83 -106.56 9.32
N ARG A 938 2.99 -107.19 9.54
CA ARG A 938 4.18 -107.00 8.67
C ARG A 938 4.32 -108.05 7.56
N ALA A 939 3.57 -109.15 7.64
CA ALA A 939 3.66 -110.27 6.71
C ALA A 939 2.30 -110.48 6.02
N GLU A 940 2.21 -110.18 4.72
CA GLU A 940 0.98 -110.30 3.91
C GLU A 940 0.40 -111.72 3.93
N GLU A 941 1.25 -112.76 3.97
CA GLU A 941 0.86 -114.17 3.96
C GLU A 941 0.04 -114.59 5.21
N GLU A 942 0.18 -113.87 6.33
CA GLU A 942 -0.51 -114.20 7.58
C GLU A 942 -1.82 -113.41 7.75
N VAL A 943 -2.05 -112.38 6.95
CA VAL A 943 -3.21 -111.48 7.08
C VAL A 943 -4.52 -112.21 6.85
N GLU A 944 -4.61 -113.01 5.79
CA GLU A 944 -5.83 -113.76 5.45
C GLU A 944 -6.16 -114.82 6.52
N SER A 945 -5.14 -115.51 7.05
CA SER A 945 -5.30 -116.48 8.13
C SER A 945 -5.75 -115.79 9.43
N ILE A 946 -5.17 -114.65 9.80
CA ILE A 946 -5.54 -113.88 11.00
C ILE A 946 -6.97 -113.32 10.87
N LEU A 947 -7.34 -112.76 9.73
CA LEU A 947 -8.68 -112.22 9.49
C LEU A 947 -9.77 -113.31 9.46
N THR A 948 -9.41 -114.53 9.02
CA THR A 948 -10.35 -115.67 9.02
C THR A 948 -10.54 -116.22 10.44
N MET A 949 -9.49 -116.22 11.26
CA MET A 949 -9.48 -116.86 12.58
C MET A 949 -9.79 -115.93 13.75
N THR A 950 -9.71 -114.61 13.55
CA THR A 950 -9.86 -113.62 14.60
C THR A 950 -10.72 -112.44 14.14
N ASN A 951 -11.30 -111.74 15.12
CA ASN A 951 -11.96 -110.47 14.88
C ASN A 951 -11.10 -109.33 15.45
N ILE A 952 -9.85 -109.22 15.01
CA ILE A 952 -8.94 -108.13 15.39
C ILE A 952 -8.99 -107.05 14.30
N PRO A 953 -9.03 -105.75 14.66
CA PRO A 953 -9.08 -104.65 13.69
C PRO A 953 -7.70 -104.41 13.05
N VAL A 954 -7.40 -105.19 12.01
CA VAL A 954 -6.19 -105.04 11.21
C VAL A 954 -6.34 -103.88 10.24
N ILE A 955 -5.31 -103.04 10.10
CA ILE A 955 -5.31 -101.93 9.13
C ILE A 955 -5.60 -102.45 7.72
N ASP A 956 -6.54 -101.79 7.04
CA ASP A 956 -6.98 -102.19 5.70
C ASP A 956 -5.95 -101.78 4.64
N GLU A 957 -4.99 -102.65 4.37
CA GLU A 957 -3.98 -102.45 3.34
C GLU A 957 -4.57 -102.39 1.93
N GLY A 958 -5.72 -103.00 1.68
CA GLY A 958 -6.44 -102.89 0.41
C GLY A 958 -6.96 -101.47 0.15
N TYR A 959 -7.45 -100.81 1.20
CA TYR A 959 -7.90 -99.41 1.14
C TYR A 959 -6.71 -98.43 1.03
N TYR A 960 -5.73 -98.53 1.92
CA TYR A 960 -4.62 -97.57 1.98
C TYR A 960 -3.49 -97.85 0.97
N GLY A 961 -3.31 -99.09 0.53
CA GLY A 961 -2.23 -99.54 -0.33
C GLY A 961 -0.90 -99.74 0.41
N THR A 962 0.01 -100.50 -0.22
CA THR A 962 1.30 -100.93 0.38
C THR A 962 2.23 -99.80 0.83
N LYS A 963 2.05 -98.57 0.34
CA LYS A 963 2.83 -97.40 0.77
C LYS A 963 2.44 -96.90 2.17
N PHE A 964 1.31 -97.33 2.71
CA PHE A 964 0.84 -96.89 4.03
C PHE A 964 1.67 -97.49 5.17
N THR A 965 2.24 -98.68 4.95
CA THR A 965 3.17 -99.34 5.89
C THR A 965 4.46 -98.54 6.08
N ALA A 966 4.84 -97.69 5.11
CA ALA A 966 5.99 -96.80 5.23
C ALA A 966 5.83 -95.77 6.38
N PHE A 967 4.59 -95.51 6.83
CA PHE A 967 4.29 -94.67 7.99
C PHE A 967 4.28 -95.43 9.32
N SER A 968 4.89 -96.63 9.38
CA SER A 968 4.98 -97.41 10.64
C SER A 968 5.46 -96.57 11.83
N PRO A 969 6.50 -95.71 11.73
CA PRO A 969 6.96 -94.89 12.86
C PRO A 969 5.93 -93.86 13.35
N GLU A 970 5.09 -93.33 12.45
CA GLU A 970 4.02 -92.39 12.76
C GLU A 970 2.77 -93.12 13.31
N LEU A 971 2.46 -94.30 12.77
CA LEU A 971 1.36 -95.15 13.24
C LEU A 971 1.63 -95.68 14.65
N GLU A 972 2.87 -96.11 14.94
CA GLU A 972 3.32 -96.49 16.28
C GLU A 972 3.21 -95.32 17.26
N LEU A 973 3.58 -94.10 16.85
CA LEU A 973 3.41 -92.89 17.67
C LEU A 973 1.93 -92.63 18.02
N LEU A 974 1.03 -92.96 17.08
CA LEU A 974 -0.42 -92.89 17.24
C LEU A 974 -0.99 -94.11 18.00
N GLY A 975 -0.17 -95.05 18.44
CA GLY A 975 -0.57 -96.17 19.29
C GLY A 975 -1.02 -97.42 18.54
N VAL A 976 -0.84 -97.49 17.22
CA VAL A 976 -1.07 -98.73 16.45
C VAL A 976 -0.11 -99.81 16.92
N MET A 977 -0.63 -101.02 17.18
CA MET A 977 0.18 -102.15 17.60
C MET A 977 0.91 -102.76 16.40
N THR A 978 2.25 -102.76 16.46
CA THR A 978 3.13 -103.31 15.42
C THR A 978 4.09 -104.39 15.95
N ASP A 979 4.13 -104.60 17.27
CA ASP A 979 5.01 -105.56 17.94
C ASP A 979 4.52 -107.00 17.74
N ILE A 980 5.40 -107.85 17.20
CA ILE A 980 5.04 -109.21 16.75
C ILE A 980 4.59 -110.08 17.93
N GLU A 981 5.23 -109.97 19.10
CA GLU A 981 4.86 -110.77 20.28
C GLU A 981 3.49 -110.36 20.83
N GLN A 982 3.22 -109.06 20.93
CA GLN A 982 1.93 -108.53 21.37
C GLN A 982 0.81 -108.85 20.39
N VAL A 983 1.09 -108.79 19.08
CA VAL A 983 0.14 -109.15 18.03
C VAL A 983 -0.23 -110.62 18.14
N TYR A 984 0.72 -111.56 18.21
CA TYR A 984 0.38 -112.99 18.34
C TYR A 984 -0.32 -113.31 19.66
N LYS A 985 0.01 -112.60 20.75
CA LYS A 985 -0.72 -112.71 22.00
C LYS A 985 -2.18 -112.27 21.85
N LEU A 986 -2.44 -111.13 21.19
CA LEU A 986 -3.79 -110.65 20.92
C LEU A 986 -4.57 -111.59 19.99
N VAL A 987 -3.90 -112.12 18.95
CA VAL A 987 -4.44 -113.15 18.04
C VAL A 987 -4.86 -114.37 18.84
N SER A 988 -4.00 -114.90 19.71
CA SER A 988 -4.32 -116.07 20.54
C SER A 988 -5.53 -115.88 21.46
N GLN A 989 -5.71 -114.67 22.00
CA GLN A 989 -6.84 -114.35 22.87
C GLN A 989 -8.16 -114.26 22.08
N SER A 990 -8.08 -113.85 20.81
CA SER A 990 -9.22 -113.54 19.95
C SER A 990 -9.58 -114.63 18.94
N MET A 991 -8.95 -115.81 19.03
CA MET A 991 -9.22 -116.95 18.15
C MET A 991 -10.65 -117.47 18.28
N VAL A 992 -11.29 -117.72 17.14
CA VAL A 992 -12.60 -118.34 17.04
C VAL A 992 -12.50 -119.61 16.18
N PHE A 993 -12.94 -120.74 16.71
CA PHE A 993 -12.94 -122.02 15.99
C PHE A 993 -14.31 -122.27 15.32
N PRO A 994 -14.33 -122.76 14.06
CA PRO A 994 -15.58 -123.09 13.38
C PRO A 994 -16.26 -124.34 13.98
N LEU A 995 -17.58 -124.28 14.18
CA LEU A 995 -18.43 -125.31 14.82
C LEU A 995 -18.57 -126.66 14.06
N ARG A 996 -17.93 -126.84 12.89
CA ARG A 996 -18.04 -128.05 12.07
C ARG A 996 -16.67 -128.73 11.91
N ALA A 997 -16.65 -130.06 12.00
CA ALA A 997 -15.46 -130.93 11.97
C ALA A 997 -14.75 -131.02 10.59
N ALA A 998 -14.62 -129.90 9.89
CA ALA A 998 -13.77 -129.79 8.70
C ALA A 998 -12.36 -129.33 9.14
N PRO A 999 -11.27 -129.94 8.61
CA PRO A 999 -9.91 -129.55 8.99
C PRO A 999 -9.61 -128.11 8.55
N MET A 1000 -8.93 -127.34 9.40
CA MET A 1000 -8.48 -125.98 9.06
C MET A 1000 -7.43 -126.02 7.95
N ASN A 1001 -7.30 -124.93 7.18
CA ASN A 1001 -6.27 -124.83 6.15
C ASN A 1001 -4.86 -124.89 6.77
N LYS A 1002 -3.84 -125.22 5.95
CA LYS A 1002 -2.45 -125.39 6.40
C LYS A 1002 -1.98 -124.17 7.21
N ASP A 1003 -2.17 -122.97 6.66
CA ASP A 1003 -1.62 -121.73 7.23
C ASP A 1003 -2.29 -121.33 8.55
N SER A 1004 -3.58 -121.57 8.69
CA SER A 1004 -4.32 -121.41 9.95
C SER A 1004 -3.82 -122.37 11.03
N GLY A 1005 -3.55 -123.63 10.66
CA GLY A 1005 -2.99 -124.61 11.58
C GLY A 1005 -1.57 -124.24 12.04
N LEU A 1006 -0.73 -123.74 11.13
CA LEU A 1006 0.60 -123.24 11.47
C LEU A 1006 0.55 -121.94 12.29
N LEU A 1007 -0.42 -121.05 12.03
CA LEU A 1007 -0.64 -119.83 12.80
C LEU A 1007 -1.00 -120.13 14.26
N ILE A 1008 -1.82 -121.16 14.51
CA ILE A 1008 -2.10 -121.63 15.87
C ILE A 1008 -0.81 -122.03 16.58
N LEU A 1009 0.06 -122.79 15.90
CA LEU A 1009 1.32 -123.24 16.48
C LEU A 1009 2.29 -122.07 16.72
N LYS A 1010 2.33 -121.07 15.82
CA LYS A 1010 3.04 -119.80 16.05
C LYS A 1010 2.48 -119.05 17.26
N CYS A 1011 1.16 -118.98 17.41
CA CYS A 1011 0.53 -118.37 18.58
C CYS A 1011 0.88 -119.12 19.86
N ILE A 1012 0.94 -120.45 19.85
CA ILE A 1012 1.37 -121.24 21.02
C ILE A 1012 2.84 -120.95 21.35
N ARG A 1013 3.71 -120.85 20.34
CA ARG A 1013 5.12 -120.51 20.51
C ARG A 1013 5.32 -119.16 21.21
N TYR A 1014 4.57 -118.14 20.82
CA TYR A 1014 4.73 -116.78 21.36
C TYR A 1014 3.85 -116.45 22.59
N ALA A 1015 2.63 -117.01 22.68
CA ALA A 1015 1.68 -116.71 23.77
C ALA A 1015 1.71 -117.74 24.92
N GLY A 1016 2.36 -118.89 24.73
CA GLY A 1016 2.53 -119.92 25.77
C GLY A 1016 1.23 -120.64 26.17
N LEU A 1017 1.20 -121.19 27.40
CA LEU A 1017 0.15 -122.09 27.91
C LEU A 1017 -1.29 -121.54 27.77
N ALA A 1018 -1.48 -120.22 27.79
CA ALA A 1018 -2.80 -119.59 27.66
C ALA A 1018 -3.45 -119.84 26.29
N ALA A 1019 -2.64 -119.99 25.23
CA ALA A 1019 -3.15 -120.38 23.92
C ALA A 1019 -3.48 -121.88 23.84
N CYS A 1020 -2.90 -122.73 24.70
CA CYS A 1020 -3.09 -124.18 24.63
C CYS A 1020 -4.50 -124.63 25.06
N GLU A 1021 -5.07 -124.03 26.11
CA GLU A 1021 -6.37 -124.47 26.67
C GLU A 1021 -7.52 -124.38 25.67
N LYS A 1022 -7.55 -123.34 24.83
CA LYS A 1022 -8.62 -123.16 23.84
C LYS A 1022 -8.58 -124.16 22.68
N VAL A 1023 -7.48 -124.88 22.52
CA VAL A 1023 -7.12 -125.52 21.24
C VAL A 1023 -6.89 -127.03 21.39
N ARG A 1024 -6.64 -127.52 22.62
CA ARG A 1024 -6.37 -128.93 22.95
C ARG A 1024 -7.52 -129.89 22.62
N ASP A 1025 -8.76 -129.47 22.90
CA ASP A 1025 -9.95 -130.32 22.74
C ASP A 1025 -10.68 -130.10 21.41
N GLN A 1026 -10.25 -129.11 20.62
CA GLN A 1026 -10.91 -128.75 19.36
C GLN A 1026 -10.37 -129.59 18.20
N PRO A 1027 -11.22 -130.14 17.31
CA PRO A 1027 -10.78 -130.97 16.20
C PRO A 1027 -10.33 -130.13 15.00
N TRP A 1028 -9.15 -129.51 15.09
CA TRP A 1028 -8.58 -128.68 14.02
C TRP A 1028 -7.36 -129.31 13.33
N LEU A 1029 -6.69 -130.28 13.97
CA LEU A 1029 -5.55 -130.97 13.37
C LEU A 1029 -6.03 -131.96 12.33
N LYS A 1030 -5.56 -131.79 11.09
CA LYS A 1030 -5.83 -132.74 10.03
C LYS A 1030 -4.99 -133.99 10.24
N THR A 1031 -5.68 -135.11 10.39
CA THR A 1031 -5.10 -136.44 10.46
C THR A 1031 -5.54 -137.28 9.27
N LEU A 1032 -4.91 -138.42 9.05
CA LEU A 1032 -5.33 -139.43 8.07
C LEU A 1032 -6.78 -139.90 8.33
N CYS A 1033 -7.30 -139.74 9.55
CA CYS A 1033 -8.67 -140.08 9.95
C CYS A 1033 -9.59 -138.84 10.06
N GLY A 1034 -9.30 -137.78 9.29
CA GLY A 1034 -10.05 -136.52 9.30
C GLY A 1034 -9.56 -135.55 10.36
N ALA A 1035 -10.35 -134.50 10.62
CA ALA A 1035 -10.00 -133.49 11.62
C ALA A 1035 -10.19 -134.05 13.03
N LYS A 1036 -9.12 -134.05 13.83
CA LYS A 1036 -9.10 -134.63 15.17
C LYS A 1036 -8.53 -133.63 16.17
N SER A 1037 -8.90 -133.79 17.43
CA SER A 1037 -8.34 -132.94 18.47
C SER A 1037 -6.86 -133.29 18.68
N PRO A 1038 -6.03 -132.33 19.10
CA PRO A 1038 -4.67 -132.62 19.53
C PRO A 1038 -4.58 -133.80 20.52
N MET A 1039 -5.53 -133.89 21.45
CA MET A 1039 -5.60 -134.98 22.43
C MET A 1039 -5.93 -136.36 21.84
N GLU A 1040 -6.43 -136.42 20.62
CA GLU A 1040 -6.65 -137.68 19.90
C GLU A 1040 -5.51 -137.96 18.91
N SER A 1041 -4.86 -136.91 18.42
CA SER A 1041 -3.93 -136.99 17.29
C SER A 1041 -2.56 -137.57 17.69
N ILE A 1042 -1.92 -138.23 16.73
CA ILE A 1042 -0.58 -138.81 16.84
C ILE A 1042 0.32 -138.19 15.78
N LEU A 1043 1.50 -137.71 16.15
CA LEU A 1043 2.56 -137.40 15.19
C LEU A 1043 3.47 -138.61 15.10
N ALA A 1044 3.37 -139.36 14.00
CA ALA A 1044 4.09 -140.62 13.86
C ALA A 1044 5.51 -140.41 13.34
N ASP A 1045 6.47 -141.09 13.97
CA ASP A 1045 7.85 -141.15 13.49
C ASP A 1045 7.99 -142.31 12.50
N SER A 1046 8.72 -142.11 11.41
CA SER A 1046 8.91 -143.14 10.36
C SER A 1046 9.50 -144.45 10.90
N ARG A 1047 10.21 -144.42 12.02
CA ARG A 1047 10.77 -145.61 12.67
C ARG A 1047 9.72 -146.57 13.23
N TRP A 1048 8.53 -146.07 13.56
CA TRP A 1048 7.47 -146.88 14.17
C TRP A 1048 6.09 -146.66 13.54
N PHE A 1049 5.98 -145.81 12.52
CA PHE A 1049 4.75 -145.63 11.75
C PHE A 1049 4.21 -146.95 11.19
N CYS A 1050 5.09 -147.90 10.81
CA CYS A 1050 4.67 -149.24 10.37
C CYS A 1050 3.87 -150.02 11.43
N LEU A 1051 4.02 -149.72 12.73
CA LEU A 1051 3.21 -150.33 13.80
C LEU A 1051 1.78 -149.77 13.85
N LEU A 1052 1.58 -148.60 13.26
CA LEU A 1052 0.27 -147.97 13.11
C LEU A 1052 -0.36 -148.26 11.75
N ASP A 1053 0.44 -148.75 10.79
CA ASP A 1053 0.01 -148.99 9.43
C ASP A 1053 -1.00 -150.16 9.40
N GLY A 1054 -2.21 -149.88 8.91
CA GLY A 1054 -3.33 -150.80 8.95
C GLY A 1054 -4.27 -150.69 10.16
N LEU A 1055 -3.97 -149.81 11.14
CA LEU A 1055 -4.90 -149.36 12.18
C LEU A 1055 -5.47 -147.98 11.80
N ASP A 1056 -6.77 -147.74 11.98
CA ASP A 1056 -7.40 -146.42 11.76
C ASP A 1056 -6.99 -145.40 12.85
N ALA A 1057 -5.69 -145.22 13.06
CA ALA A 1057 -5.11 -144.32 14.04
C ALA A 1057 -5.07 -142.88 13.48
N PRO A 1058 -5.48 -141.87 14.27
CA PRO A 1058 -5.52 -140.47 13.83
C PRO A 1058 -4.10 -139.85 13.75
N VAL A 1059 -3.29 -140.30 12.80
CA VAL A 1059 -1.94 -139.79 12.54
C VAL A 1059 -2.02 -138.46 11.77
N ILE A 1060 -1.32 -137.44 12.23
CA ILE A 1060 -1.28 -136.12 11.58
C ILE A 1060 -0.84 -136.25 10.12
N ASP A 1061 -1.59 -135.61 9.22
CA ASP A 1061 -1.33 -135.60 7.77
C ASP A 1061 -0.16 -134.66 7.47
N GLU A 1062 1.07 -135.20 7.55
CA GLU A 1062 2.30 -134.45 7.25
C GLU A 1062 2.34 -133.95 5.79
N ALA A 1063 1.68 -134.63 4.85
CA ALA A 1063 1.62 -134.17 3.46
C ALA A 1063 0.79 -132.89 3.32
N PHE A 1064 -0.20 -132.68 4.19
CA PHE A 1064 -1.00 -131.45 4.21
C PHE A 1064 -0.29 -130.26 4.85
N TYR A 1065 0.41 -130.47 5.97
CA TYR A 1065 1.09 -129.37 6.67
C TYR A 1065 2.51 -129.11 6.14
N GLY A 1066 3.12 -130.06 5.44
CA GLY A 1066 4.52 -130.02 5.02
C GLY A 1066 5.50 -130.18 6.20
N ASP A 1067 6.80 -130.14 5.91
CA ASP A 1067 7.87 -130.31 6.92
C ASP A 1067 7.81 -129.28 8.06
N ASP A 1068 7.13 -128.16 7.84
CA ASP A 1068 6.95 -127.07 8.82
C ASP A 1068 6.35 -127.56 10.14
N ILE A 1069 5.44 -128.54 10.11
CA ILE A 1069 4.77 -129.06 11.32
C ILE A 1069 5.76 -129.70 12.30
N ARG A 1070 6.85 -130.28 11.78
CA ARG A 1070 7.92 -130.86 12.62
C ARG A 1070 8.76 -129.80 13.34
N SER A 1071 8.74 -128.56 12.88
CA SER A 1071 9.37 -127.45 13.63
C SER A 1071 8.59 -127.10 14.90
N PHE A 1072 7.35 -127.59 15.05
CA PHE A 1072 6.45 -127.29 16.17
C PHE A 1072 6.25 -128.49 17.11
N VAL A 1073 7.17 -129.44 17.17
CA VAL A 1073 7.05 -130.66 18.00
C VAL A 1073 6.83 -130.33 19.48
N ASN A 1074 7.49 -129.29 20.01
CA ASN A 1074 7.32 -128.89 21.41
C ASN A 1074 5.91 -128.33 21.67
N GLU A 1075 5.39 -127.54 20.74
CA GLU A 1075 4.07 -126.95 20.78
C GLU A 1075 2.99 -128.03 20.64
N LEU A 1076 3.15 -128.97 19.70
CA LEU A 1076 2.28 -130.13 19.49
C LEU A 1076 2.24 -131.02 20.74
N ARG A 1077 3.39 -131.29 21.35
CA ARG A 1077 3.46 -131.99 22.64
C ARG A 1077 2.74 -131.21 23.74
N ALA A 1078 2.91 -129.89 23.80
CA ALA A 1078 2.28 -129.04 24.80
C ALA A 1078 0.74 -129.00 24.69
N ILE A 1079 0.18 -129.22 23.49
CA ILE A 1079 -1.28 -129.37 23.29
C ILE A 1079 -1.74 -130.84 23.34
N GLY A 1080 -0.88 -131.75 23.77
CA GLY A 1080 -1.27 -133.13 24.03
C GLY A 1080 -1.38 -134.00 22.78
N VAL A 1081 -0.70 -133.68 21.68
CA VAL A 1081 -0.45 -134.65 20.59
C VAL A 1081 0.54 -135.70 21.08
N ALA A 1082 0.26 -136.98 20.83
CA ALA A 1082 1.24 -138.03 21.10
C ALA A 1082 2.35 -137.98 20.04
N VAL A 1083 3.55 -137.60 20.45
CA VAL A 1083 4.71 -137.39 19.56
C VAL A 1083 5.80 -138.45 19.76
N ASP A 1084 5.64 -139.36 20.73
CA ASP A 1084 6.58 -140.44 21.03
C ASP A 1084 5.87 -141.80 21.05
N LEU A 1085 6.63 -142.88 20.85
CA LEU A 1085 6.09 -144.23 20.72
C LEU A 1085 5.25 -144.65 21.94
N ASP A 1086 5.68 -144.31 23.16
CA ASP A 1086 5.02 -144.75 24.39
C ASP A 1086 3.66 -144.05 24.60
N SER A 1087 3.56 -142.76 24.22
CA SER A 1087 2.29 -142.04 24.20
C SER A 1087 1.38 -142.48 23.03
N ALA A 1088 1.94 -142.78 21.86
CA ALA A 1088 1.19 -143.28 20.71
C ALA A 1088 0.59 -144.67 20.96
N VAL A 1089 1.39 -145.62 21.48
CA VAL A 1089 0.94 -146.98 21.83
C VAL A 1089 -0.15 -146.94 22.89
N ARG A 1090 -0.03 -146.11 23.94
CA ARG A 1090 -1.10 -145.95 24.94
C ARG A 1090 -2.41 -145.48 24.32
N ARG A 1091 -2.36 -144.58 23.34
CA ARG A 1091 -3.56 -144.09 22.64
C ARG A 1091 -4.19 -145.16 21.78
N VAL A 1092 -3.40 -145.86 20.98
CA VAL A 1092 -3.87 -146.98 20.17
C VAL A 1092 -4.44 -148.09 21.07
N ALA A 1093 -3.75 -148.44 22.17
CA ALA A 1093 -4.23 -149.41 23.13
C ALA A 1093 -5.57 -149.00 23.78
N SER A 1094 -5.77 -147.69 24.05
CA SER A 1094 -7.05 -147.20 24.56
C SER A 1094 -8.18 -147.28 23.53
N GLN A 1095 -7.90 -147.06 22.24
CA GLN A 1095 -8.87 -147.24 21.16
C GLN A 1095 -9.16 -148.73 20.86
N LEU A 1096 -8.15 -149.60 20.92
CA LEU A 1096 -8.32 -151.05 20.77
C LEU A 1096 -9.13 -151.65 21.93
N LYS A 1097 -8.98 -151.14 23.16
CA LYS A 1097 -9.84 -151.53 24.30
C LYS A 1097 -11.32 -151.18 24.08
N LEU A 1098 -11.60 -150.05 23.41
CA LEU A 1098 -12.95 -149.66 23.01
C LEU A 1098 -13.52 -150.60 21.92
N LEU A 1099 -12.69 -151.08 20.99
CA LEU A 1099 -13.08 -152.03 19.94
C LEU A 1099 -13.31 -153.47 20.47
N GLY A 1100 -12.54 -153.91 21.47
CA GLY A 1100 -12.66 -155.24 22.09
C GLY A 1100 -13.93 -155.48 22.92
N SER A 1101 -14.81 -154.48 23.04
CA SER A 1101 -16.07 -154.53 23.80
C SER A 1101 -17.31 -154.84 22.92
N SER A 1102 -17.13 -155.07 21.61
CA SER A 1102 -18.21 -155.24 20.62
C SER A 1102 -18.40 -156.71 20.19
N PRO A 1103 -19.62 -157.26 20.00
CA PRO A 1103 -19.85 -158.71 19.90
C PRO A 1103 -19.58 -159.37 18.54
N CYS A 1104 -19.04 -158.66 17.55
CA CYS A 1104 -18.73 -159.21 16.22
C CYS A 1104 -17.30 -158.84 15.82
N LEU A 1105 -16.33 -159.70 16.18
CA LEU A 1105 -14.98 -159.63 15.64
C LEU A 1105 -14.88 -160.55 14.42
N MET A 1106 -14.67 -159.95 13.25
CA MET A 1106 -14.50 -160.66 11.98
C MET A 1106 -13.10 -161.27 11.91
N SER A 1107 -12.95 -162.40 11.20
CA SER A 1107 -11.70 -163.18 11.11
C SER A 1107 -10.47 -162.35 10.72
N ASN A 1108 -10.65 -161.31 9.89
CA ASN A 1108 -9.56 -160.41 9.47
C ASN A 1108 -9.05 -159.48 10.59
N ASP A 1109 -9.93 -159.03 11.49
CA ASP A 1109 -9.56 -158.10 12.56
C ASP A 1109 -8.83 -158.82 13.69
N VAL A 1110 -9.17 -160.09 13.95
CA VAL A 1110 -8.44 -160.96 14.89
C VAL A 1110 -7.04 -161.29 14.36
N MET A 1111 -6.89 -161.54 13.06
CA MET A 1111 -5.59 -161.81 12.43
C MET A 1111 -4.67 -160.58 12.47
N LYS A 1112 -5.22 -159.38 12.19
CA LYS A 1112 -4.47 -158.12 12.33
C LYS A 1112 -4.09 -157.81 13.78
N LEU A 1113 -4.97 -158.12 14.74
CA LEU A 1113 -4.67 -157.94 16.17
C LEU A 1113 -3.56 -158.90 16.66
N LEU A 1114 -3.52 -160.12 16.11
CA LEU A 1114 -2.47 -161.10 16.41
C LEU A 1114 -1.13 -160.73 15.78
N ASP A 1115 -1.11 -160.15 14.58
CA ASP A 1115 0.12 -159.65 13.94
C ASP A 1115 0.72 -158.44 14.66
N VAL A 1116 -0.08 -157.63 15.35
CA VAL A 1116 0.38 -156.51 16.18
C VAL A 1116 0.90 -156.96 17.56
N ILE A 1117 0.44 -158.10 18.07
CA ILE A 1117 0.93 -158.70 19.33
C ILE A 1117 2.26 -159.46 19.12
N ARG A 1118 2.48 -159.95 17.90
CA ARG A 1118 3.66 -160.72 17.48
C ARG A 1118 4.84 -159.82 17.16
#